data_AF-A0A9D1SNX7-F1
#
_entry.id   AF-A0A9D1SNX7-F1
#
_cell.length_a   1.000
_cell.length_b   1.000
_cell.length_c   1.000
_cell.angle_alpha   90.00
_cell.angle_beta   90.00
_cell.angle_gamma   90.00
#
_symmetry.space_group_name_H-M   'P 1'
#
loop_
_entity.id
_entity.type
_entity.pdbx_description
1 polymer ?
#
loop_
_entity_poly.entity_id
_entity_poly.type
_entity_poly.pdbx_seq_one_letter_code
_entity_poly.pdbx_strand_id
1 'polypeptide(L)'
;MKELKQKIQTGIEALQLYWDKPPKGRYMPFKEIASLAAGGMGVKFICYAVQLMLLSVGNTLIGNTIGIAPREMYVIYVISVIASFPLTGIRARMVDNSKNKRGRFRPYIFTMAIPTVILAIGFTWMPYEQMSMLWKCVTVLLYNIGFQFFYMMMFDSYTNIINVLSPNTYERSDAYSITGIVDSFAPTIIGFILPLLAQWVTGQNTIYDMRVYRAVFPPILLVGLLLTILIYNNTEEKIVQAKTHVIQIKFMDSLRAIGKNKYFWLISCAGWIGFLESSFATILAWLYNYQDACSALEYSIITAIYGNSALWSMLFAPLLVRKIGKRKLMIYSNLMSIFFIMCMYPVVTDAPKEMMIWLLMGCMFINGVGTSLGNTLTYSLNSDIRDYQQYITGERIDGMFFAAGLISSVVTMITGVVLPMIYDYAGLNEATARSLGYDGSNVYYVLYDTGYFERICGILIIASAIGATLNVIPYFFYDLTELKQKAMVTVLKIRALFEDYGNGVLSDEKLVEAIDLIDEAREYVNKEPVKPSKAEIKAARKTHDKEKIRAAKAAYQAQRDYNEKIAIAKYVVEEVDKFDSPEMQEELRYANHVYAAGLDGLKDLHTISVADARRMPKKTKAEKQLRKKMIERAKGEAEAKKMLAKHYPNGIEMFDMQVFTKLFETDDALEAKRNELIEARTAAQKAKDKERQKEIARELRTLTRERQANQKQIKEASNAYSQFNRAARPYLNAKKLLTQQENYSHYDEIKASYEEAKARFAAQTAADALAQEQAKKEREAYAAKLREEKKAARKKNRAAKK
;
A
#
# COMPACT_ATOMS: atom_id res chain seq x y z
N MET A 1 22.09 15.33 31.22
CA MET A 1 22.02 14.01 31.90
C MET A 1 20.84 13.86 32.87
N LYS A 2 20.57 14.80 33.79
CA LYS A 2 19.43 14.69 34.74
C LYS A 2 18.06 14.58 34.05
N GLU A 3 17.78 15.42 33.04
CA GLU A 3 16.53 15.32 32.27
C GLU A 3 16.37 13.99 31.52
N LEU A 4 17.45 13.46 30.95
CA LEU A 4 17.43 12.17 30.25
C LEU A 4 17.11 11.02 31.22
N LYS A 5 17.74 11.03 32.40
CA LYS A 5 17.49 10.06 33.46
C LYS A 5 16.04 10.14 33.98
N GLN A 6 15.52 11.36 34.12
CA GLN A 6 14.14 11.61 34.55
C GLN A 6 13.12 11.19 33.47
N LYS A 7 13.40 11.43 32.18
CA LYS A 7 12.59 10.94 31.05
C LYS A 7 12.60 9.42 30.95
N ILE A 8 13.75 8.77 31.13
CA ILE A 8 13.88 7.31 31.15
C ILE A 8 13.07 6.71 32.31
N GLN A 9 13.20 7.28 33.50
CA GLN A 9 12.49 6.79 34.69
C GLN A 9 10.97 6.96 34.56
N THR A 10 10.52 8.11 34.04
CA THR A 10 9.10 8.36 33.74
C THR A 10 8.56 7.41 32.66
N GLY A 11 9.38 7.10 31.66
CA GLY A 11 9.06 6.13 30.61
C GLY A 11 8.90 4.71 31.15
N ILE A 12 9.79 4.24 32.02
CA ILE A 12 9.70 2.92 32.66
C ILE A 12 8.46 2.81 33.54
N GLU A 13 8.15 3.87 34.30
CA GLU A 13 6.95 3.91 35.14
C GLU A 13 5.66 3.90 34.31
N ALA A 14 5.63 4.61 33.18
CA ALA A 14 4.52 4.56 32.23
C ALA A 14 4.37 3.17 31.59
N LEU A 15 5.49 2.51 31.27
CA LEU A 15 5.49 1.18 30.67
C LEU A 15 4.93 0.12 31.63
N GLN A 16 5.26 0.22 32.92
CA GLN A 16 4.69 -0.62 33.98
C GLN A 16 3.22 -0.31 34.28
N LEU A 17 2.78 0.93 34.08
CA LEU A 17 1.42 1.37 34.35
C LEU A 17 0.45 0.96 33.26
N TYR A 18 0.85 1.08 31.99
CA TYR A 18 0.01 0.86 30.81
C TYR A 18 0.29 -0.48 30.11
N TRP A 19 0.91 -1.42 30.83
CA TRP A 19 1.23 -2.74 30.29
C TRP A 19 -0.04 -3.53 29.95
N ASP A 20 -0.96 -3.68 30.90
CA ASP A 20 -2.21 -4.45 30.71
C ASP A 20 -3.45 -3.56 30.48
N LYS A 21 -3.33 -2.24 30.64
CA LYS A 21 -4.43 -1.29 30.42
C LYS A 21 -4.00 -0.17 29.48
N PRO A 22 -4.82 0.18 28.47
CA PRO A 22 -4.48 1.25 27.54
C PRO A 22 -4.44 2.61 28.27
N PRO A 23 -3.52 3.52 27.89
CA PRO A 23 -3.56 4.90 28.35
C PRO A 23 -4.88 5.58 27.92
N LYS A 24 -5.47 6.46 28.75
CA LYS A 24 -6.72 7.17 28.41
C LYS A 24 -6.61 7.85 27.03
N GLY A 25 -7.57 7.60 26.13
CA GLY A 25 -7.58 8.12 24.74
C GLY A 25 -6.82 7.27 23.71
N ARG A 26 -6.17 6.19 24.16
CA ARG A 26 -5.64 5.11 23.34
C ARG A 26 -6.44 3.84 23.60
N TYR A 27 -6.41 2.93 22.65
CA TYR A 27 -7.21 1.71 22.69
C TYR A 27 -6.35 0.46 22.88
N MET A 28 -5.06 0.51 22.58
CA MET A 28 -4.11 -0.59 22.73
C MET A 28 -3.24 -0.41 23.98
N PRO A 29 -3.19 -1.40 24.90
CA PRO A 29 -2.19 -1.45 25.94
C PRO A 29 -0.81 -1.74 25.35
N PHE A 30 0.26 -1.42 26.08
CA PHE A 30 1.63 -1.68 25.59
C PHE A 30 1.92 -3.16 25.38
N LYS A 31 1.28 -4.06 26.14
CA LYS A 31 1.35 -5.51 25.92
C LYS A 31 0.79 -5.92 24.56
N GLU A 32 -0.28 -5.28 24.09
CA GLU A 32 -0.87 -5.57 22.78
C GLU A 32 0.08 -5.12 21.67
N ILE A 33 0.66 -3.92 21.77
CA ILE A 33 1.66 -3.39 20.81
C ILE A 33 2.92 -4.28 20.80
N ALA A 34 3.41 -4.67 21.97
CA ALA A 34 4.57 -5.55 22.10
C ALA A 34 4.30 -6.95 21.53
N SER A 35 3.11 -7.50 21.79
CA SER A 35 2.71 -8.80 21.24
C SER A 35 2.50 -8.75 19.74
N LEU A 36 1.97 -7.64 19.21
CA LEU A 36 1.86 -7.40 17.78
C LEU A 36 3.23 -7.31 17.11
N ALA A 37 4.18 -6.60 17.72
CA ALA A 37 5.55 -6.47 17.20
C ALA A 37 6.32 -7.80 17.27
N ALA A 38 6.30 -8.49 18.40
CA ALA A 38 6.97 -9.78 18.57
C ALA A 38 6.35 -10.88 17.70
N GLY A 39 5.02 -10.93 17.60
CA GLY A 39 4.35 -11.86 16.70
C GLY A 39 4.48 -11.47 15.23
N GLY A 40 4.59 -10.18 14.92
CA GLY A 40 4.88 -9.64 13.59
C GLY A 40 6.24 -10.12 13.07
N MET A 41 7.26 -10.08 13.93
CA MET A 41 8.55 -10.71 13.66
C MET A 41 8.39 -12.21 13.33
N GLY A 42 7.51 -12.92 14.04
CA GLY A 42 7.14 -14.31 13.73
C GLY A 42 6.58 -14.49 12.32
N VAL A 43 5.63 -13.64 11.93
CA VAL A 43 5.08 -13.59 10.58
C VAL A 43 6.19 -13.30 9.57
N LYS A 44 7.15 -12.41 9.87
CA LYS A 44 8.26 -12.09 8.98
C LYS A 44 9.28 -13.22 8.84
N PHE A 45 9.51 -14.04 9.87
CA PHE A 45 10.30 -15.27 9.74
C PHE A 45 9.68 -16.22 8.71
N ILE A 46 8.36 -16.44 8.78
CA ILE A 46 7.63 -17.25 7.80
C ILE A 46 7.68 -16.59 6.42
N CYS A 47 7.45 -15.27 6.34
CA CYS A 47 7.51 -14.53 5.08
C CYS A 47 8.85 -14.68 4.39
N TYR A 48 9.97 -14.54 5.11
CA TYR A 48 11.28 -14.62 4.52
C TYR A 48 11.54 -15.99 3.89
N ALA A 49 11.26 -17.08 4.63
CA ALA A 49 11.43 -18.44 4.13
C ALA A 49 10.53 -18.72 2.91
N VAL A 50 9.26 -18.34 2.97
CA VAL A 50 8.32 -18.57 1.86
C VAL A 50 8.63 -17.68 0.65
N GLN A 51 9.09 -16.44 0.84
CA GLN A 51 9.50 -15.56 -0.27
C GLN A 51 10.67 -16.14 -1.05
N LEU A 52 11.61 -16.83 -0.37
CA LEU A 52 12.67 -17.58 -1.04
C LEU A 52 12.14 -18.81 -1.80
N MET A 53 10.95 -19.33 -1.49
CA MET A 53 10.30 -20.44 -2.20
C MET A 53 9.24 -19.97 -3.21
N LEU A 54 8.95 -18.68 -3.29
CA LEU A 54 7.99 -18.15 -4.24
C LEU A 54 8.64 -18.03 -5.62
N LEU A 55 7.95 -18.54 -6.65
CA LEU A 55 8.34 -18.43 -8.03
C LEU A 55 8.53 -16.97 -8.41
N SER A 56 9.75 -16.68 -8.83
CA SER A 56 10.17 -15.41 -9.40
C SER A 56 11.34 -15.70 -10.32
N VAL A 57 11.50 -14.87 -11.33
CA VAL A 57 12.36 -15.16 -12.48
C VAL A 57 13.87 -15.04 -12.16
N GLY A 58 14.22 -14.55 -10.97
CA GLY A 58 15.58 -14.55 -10.41
C GLY A 58 15.70 -15.32 -9.10
N ASN A 59 14.77 -16.22 -8.80
CA ASN A 59 14.79 -16.95 -7.54
C ASN A 59 15.94 -17.97 -7.54
N THR A 60 16.95 -17.72 -6.70
CA THR A 60 18.16 -18.55 -6.61
C THR A 60 17.93 -19.88 -5.91
N LEU A 61 16.94 -20.02 -5.03
CA LEU A 61 16.59 -21.33 -4.45
C LEU A 61 16.01 -22.26 -5.53
N ILE A 62 15.09 -21.77 -6.34
CA ILE A 62 14.43 -22.58 -7.38
C ILE A 62 15.36 -22.78 -8.59
N GLY A 63 16.06 -21.73 -8.99
CA GLY A 63 17.05 -21.80 -10.06
C GLY A 63 18.27 -22.61 -9.66
N ASN A 64 19.08 -22.07 -8.76
CA ASN A 64 20.42 -22.60 -8.45
C ASN A 64 20.37 -23.90 -7.64
N THR A 65 19.52 -23.98 -6.61
CA THR A 65 19.50 -25.13 -5.68
C THR A 65 18.68 -26.30 -6.21
N ILE A 66 17.46 -26.07 -6.72
CA ILE A 66 16.63 -27.14 -7.30
C ILE A 66 17.12 -27.51 -8.71
N GLY A 67 17.80 -26.58 -9.39
CA GLY A 67 18.34 -26.78 -10.74
C GLY A 67 17.28 -26.63 -11.83
N ILE A 68 16.27 -25.78 -11.63
CA ILE A 68 15.31 -25.47 -12.69
C ILE A 68 15.90 -24.36 -13.55
N ALA A 69 16.01 -24.62 -14.86
CA ALA A 69 16.57 -23.64 -15.77
C ALA A 69 15.66 -22.38 -15.90
N PRO A 70 16.24 -21.21 -16.23
CA PRO A 70 15.52 -19.93 -16.20
C PRO A 70 14.25 -19.89 -17.07
N ARG A 71 14.24 -20.58 -18.22
CA ARG A 71 13.12 -20.60 -19.16
C ARG A 71 11.93 -21.36 -18.58
N GLU A 72 12.17 -22.54 -18.05
CA GLU A 72 11.19 -23.41 -17.40
C GLU A 72 10.63 -22.72 -16.16
N MET A 73 11.49 -22.05 -15.37
CA MET A 73 11.09 -21.25 -14.21
C MET A 73 10.13 -20.12 -14.61
N TYR A 74 10.34 -19.46 -15.75
CA TYR A 74 9.41 -18.45 -16.26
C TYR A 74 8.05 -19.04 -16.65
N VAL A 75 8.02 -20.20 -17.32
CA VAL A 75 6.76 -20.85 -17.71
C VAL A 75 5.91 -21.19 -16.49
N ILE A 76 6.49 -21.81 -15.45
CA ILE A 76 5.75 -22.11 -14.22
C ILE A 76 5.38 -20.84 -13.44
N TYR A 77 6.19 -19.78 -13.51
CA TYR A 77 5.85 -18.47 -12.93
C TYR A 77 4.59 -17.88 -13.59
N VAL A 78 4.49 -17.88 -14.93
CA VAL A 78 3.30 -17.41 -15.67
C VAL A 78 2.05 -18.18 -15.23
N ILE A 79 2.12 -19.51 -15.16
CA ILE A 79 1.00 -20.34 -14.73
C ILE A 79 0.59 -20.02 -13.29
N SER A 80 1.56 -19.83 -12.38
CA SER A 80 1.29 -19.43 -11.00
C SER A 80 0.61 -18.05 -10.89
N VAL A 81 1.07 -17.06 -11.67
CA VAL A 81 0.46 -15.72 -11.70
C VAL A 81 -0.99 -15.80 -12.17
N ILE A 82 -1.28 -16.56 -13.23
CA ILE A 82 -2.65 -16.77 -13.72
C ILE A 82 -3.52 -17.45 -12.65
N ALA A 83 -2.99 -18.47 -11.97
CA ALA A 83 -3.69 -19.15 -10.88
C ALA A 83 -3.94 -18.22 -9.67
N SER A 84 -3.08 -17.22 -9.44
CA SER A 84 -3.22 -16.29 -8.31
C SER A 84 -4.44 -15.37 -8.40
N PHE A 85 -4.93 -15.07 -9.62
CA PHE A 85 -6.08 -14.18 -9.82
C PHE A 85 -7.38 -14.69 -9.18
N PRO A 86 -7.88 -15.91 -9.49
CA PRO A 86 -9.07 -16.44 -8.84
C PRO A 86 -8.84 -16.66 -7.34
N LEU A 87 -7.64 -17.10 -6.94
CA LEU A 87 -7.31 -17.31 -5.52
C LEU A 87 -7.43 -16.01 -4.73
N THR A 88 -6.93 -14.88 -5.26
CA THR A 88 -7.06 -13.56 -4.63
C THR A 88 -8.52 -13.17 -4.40
N GLY A 89 -9.40 -13.42 -5.38
CA GLY A 89 -10.83 -13.19 -5.24
C GLY A 89 -11.48 -14.05 -4.14
N ILE A 90 -11.07 -15.33 -4.03
CA ILE A 90 -11.53 -16.22 -2.96
C ILE A 90 -11.04 -15.72 -1.60
N ARG A 91 -9.76 -15.32 -1.49
CA ARG A 91 -9.19 -14.80 -0.23
C ARG A 91 -9.91 -13.55 0.24
N ALA A 92 -10.11 -12.58 -0.66
CA ALA A 92 -10.86 -11.36 -0.36
C ALA A 92 -12.27 -11.69 0.17
N ARG A 93 -13.00 -12.57 -0.52
CA ARG A 93 -14.33 -13.01 -0.08
C ARG A 93 -14.32 -13.69 1.29
N MET A 94 -13.31 -14.49 1.61
CA MET A 94 -13.20 -15.17 2.91
C MET A 94 -12.93 -14.19 4.07
N VAL A 95 -12.10 -13.17 3.84
CA VAL A 95 -11.81 -12.12 4.83
C VAL A 95 -13.03 -11.23 5.00
N ASP A 96 -13.68 -10.82 3.91
CA ASP A 96 -14.86 -9.94 3.93
C ASP A 96 -16.07 -10.59 4.62
N ASN A 97 -16.23 -11.90 4.49
CA ASN A 97 -17.33 -12.65 5.10
C ASN A 97 -16.96 -13.32 6.43
N SER A 98 -15.79 -13.01 7.01
CA SER A 98 -15.38 -13.59 8.29
C SER A 98 -16.10 -12.93 9.46
N LYS A 99 -17.01 -13.66 10.10
CA LYS A 99 -17.70 -13.25 11.35
C LYS A 99 -17.18 -14.00 12.59
N ASN A 100 -15.88 -14.25 12.64
CA ASN A 100 -15.28 -14.95 13.77
C ASN A 100 -15.25 -14.04 15.02
N LYS A 101 -15.69 -14.57 16.17
CA LYS A 101 -15.72 -13.84 17.46
C LYS A 101 -14.37 -13.28 17.89
N ARG A 102 -13.28 -13.89 17.42
CA ARG A 102 -11.90 -13.50 17.76
C ARG A 102 -11.35 -12.37 16.86
N GLY A 103 -12.15 -11.87 15.92
CA GLY A 103 -11.75 -10.86 14.94
C GLY A 103 -11.80 -11.37 13.51
N ARG A 104 -11.80 -10.46 12.54
CA ARG A 104 -11.84 -10.73 11.10
C ARG A 104 -10.51 -11.25 10.56
N PHE A 105 -9.39 -10.65 10.98
CA PHE A 105 -8.05 -10.90 10.45
C PHE A 105 -7.20 -11.80 11.34
N ARG A 106 -7.26 -11.59 12.66
CA ARG A 106 -6.45 -12.29 13.66
C ARG A 106 -6.53 -13.82 13.56
N PRO A 107 -7.70 -14.44 13.35
CA PRO A 107 -7.76 -15.89 13.20
C PRO A 107 -7.04 -16.40 11.94
N TYR A 108 -7.07 -15.65 10.85
CA TYR A 108 -6.41 -16.05 9.62
C TYR A 108 -4.89 -15.96 9.71
N ILE A 109 -4.34 -15.03 10.50
CA ILE A 109 -2.88 -14.96 10.73
C ILE A 109 -2.35 -16.29 11.27
N PHE A 110 -3.00 -16.84 12.30
CA PHE A 110 -2.55 -18.10 12.90
C PHE A 110 -3.01 -19.34 12.10
N THR A 111 -4.30 -19.41 11.74
CA THR A 111 -4.85 -20.60 11.08
C THR A 111 -4.29 -20.83 9.68
N MET A 112 -3.88 -19.77 8.97
CA MET A 112 -3.23 -19.87 7.66
C MET A 112 -1.70 -19.96 7.76
N ALA A 113 -1.09 -19.55 8.89
CA ALA A 113 0.32 -19.82 9.15
C ALA A 113 0.61 -21.32 9.26
N ILE A 114 -0.28 -22.11 9.87
CA ILE A 114 -0.12 -23.57 10.01
C ILE A 114 0.06 -24.28 8.64
N PRO A 115 -0.90 -24.19 7.69
CA PRO A 115 -0.73 -24.83 6.38
C PRO A 115 0.43 -24.20 5.59
N THR A 116 0.72 -22.91 5.77
CA THR A 116 1.89 -22.27 5.15
C THR A 116 3.20 -22.91 5.62
N VAL A 117 3.36 -23.14 6.92
CA VAL A 117 4.55 -23.78 7.50
C VAL A 117 4.66 -25.23 7.08
N ILE A 118 3.55 -25.98 7.06
CA ILE A 118 3.54 -27.37 6.57
C ILE A 118 3.97 -27.43 5.11
N LEU A 119 3.45 -26.54 4.27
CA LEU A 119 3.84 -26.45 2.86
C LEU A 119 5.32 -26.06 2.71
N ALA A 120 5.82 -25.11 3.50
CA ALA A 120 7.21 -24.68 3.44
C ALA A 120 8.20 -25.77 3.89
N ILE A 121 7.88 -26.53 4.94
CA ILE A 121 8.69 -27.69 5.37
C ILE A 121 8.60 -28.80 4.32
N GLY A 122 7.40 -29.08 3.81
CA GLY A 122 7.23 -30.07 2.74
C GLY A 122 8.01 -29.70 1.48
N PHE A 123 8.04 -28.42 1.12
CA PHE A 123 8.77 -27.92 -0.04
C PHE A 123 10.28 -28.19 0.09
N THR A 124 10.90 -28.00 1.25
CA THR A 124 12.35 -28.24 1.41
C THR A 124 12.70 -29.73 1.48
N TRP A 125 11.80 -30.57 2.01
CA TRP A 125 12.04 -32.00 2.18
C TRP A 125 11.73 -32.86 0.95
N MET A 126 11.20 -32.27 -0.12
CA MET A 126 11.02 -32.97 -1.39
C MET A 126 12.36 -33.45 -1.98
N PRO A 127 12.44 -34.69 -2.51
CA PRO A 127 13.67 -35.25 -3.08
C PRO A 127 13.88 -34.76 -4.52
N TYR A 128 14.08 -33.46 -4.72
CA TYR A 128 14.25 -32.86 -6.04
C TYR A 128 15.41 -33.48 -6.82
N GLU A 129 16.46 -33.93 -6.13
CA GLU A 129 17.66 -34.53 -6.72
C GLU A 129 17.35 -35.82 -7.49
N GLN A 130 16.25 -36.50 -7.15
CA GLN A 130 15.81 -37.75 -7.78
C GLN A 130 14.70 -37.53 -8.83
N MET A 131 14.24 -36.28 -9.01
CA MET A 131 13.14 -35.95 -9.91
C MET A 131 13.65 -35.50 -11.28
N SER A 132 12.98 -35.95 -12.34
CA SER A 132 13.14 -35.36 -13.68
C SER A 132 12.76 -33.87 -13.69
N MET A 133 13.27 -33.09 -14.64
CA MET A 133 12.98 -31.65 -14.77
C MET A 133 11.48 -31.32 -14.79
N LEU A 134 10.68 -32.12 -15.50
CA LEU A 134 9.22 -31.94 -15.55
C LEU A 134 8.58 -32.09 -14.17
N TRP A 135 8.95 -33.14 -13.43
CA TRP A 135 8.43 -33.38 -12.08
C TRP A 135 8.92 -32.36 -11.06
N LYS A 136 10.15 -31.82 -11.20
CA LYS A 136 10.60 -30.65 -10.43
C LYS A 136 9.67 -29.45 -10.67
N CYS A 137 9.41 -29.12 -11.94
CA CYS A 137 8.55 -28.01 -12.32
C CYS A 137 7.11 -28.17 -11.80
N VAL A 138 6.51 -29.36 -11.96
CA VAL A 138 5.15 -29.65 -11.48
C VAL A 138 5.08 -29.53 -9.95
N THR A 139 6.04 -30.11 -9.24
CA THR A 139 6.08 -30.08 -7.78
C THR A 139 6.20 -28.64 -7.28
N VAL A 140 7.17 -27.87 -7.80
CA VAL A 140 7.36 -26.46 -7.44
C VAL A 140 6.11 -25.63 -7.73
N LEU A 141 5.46 -25.84 -8.88
CA LEU A 141 4.23 -25.15 -9.25
C LEU A 141 3.09 -25.44 -8.25
N LEU A 142 2.88 -26.70 -7.86
CA LEU A 142 1.81 -27.07 -6.92
C LEU A 142 2.01 -26.44 -5.54
N TYR A 143 3.24 -26.48 -5.01
CA TYR A 143 3.56 -25.77 -3.77
C TYR A 143 3.36 -24.27 -3.93
N ASN A 144 3.73 -23.69 -5.07
CA ASN A 144 3.59 -22.27 -5.31
C ASN A 144 2.11 -21.83 -5.33
N ILE A 145 1.22 -22.61 -5.95
CA ILE A 145 -0.22 -22.38 -5.89
C ILE A 145 -0.72 -22.42 -4.43
N GLY A 146 -0.23 -23.38 -3.63
CA GLY A 146 -0.49 -23.44 -2.20
C GLY A 146 -0.05 -22.17 -1.45
N PHE A 147 1.18 -21.70 -1.67
CA PHE A 147 1.67 -20.45 -1.10
C PHE A 147 0.84 -19.25 -1.56
N GLN A 148 0.46 -19.19 -2.83
CA GLN A 148 -0.40 -18.12 -3.32
C GLN A 148 -1.76 -18.08 -2.63
N PHE A 149 -2.23 -19.17 -2.05
CA PHE A 149 -3.43 -19.14 -1.23
C PHE A 149 -3.12 -18.87 0.24
N PHE A 150 -2.42 -19.78 0.92
CA PHE A 150 -2.26 -19.78 2.37
C PHE A 150 -1.31 -18.68 2.86
N TYR A 151 -0.14 -18.56 2.24
CA TYR A 151 0.85 -17.56 2.64
C TYR A 151 0.33 -16.15 2.37
N MET A 152 -0.24 -15.91 1.19
CA MET A 152 -0.80 -14.60 0.88
C MET A 152 -1.99 -14.24 1.77
N MET A 153 -2.84 -15.21 2.16
CA MET A 153 -3.91 -14.94 3.13
C MET A 153 -3.35 -14.49 4.49
N MET A 154 -2.33 -15.19 4.99
CA MET A 154 -1.65 -14.84 6.25
C MET A 154 -1.04 -13.44 6.14
N PHE A 155 -0.32 -13.15 5.06
CA PHE A 155 0.35 -11.88 4.82
C PHE A 155 -0.62 -10.71 4.68
N ASP A 156 -1.68 -10.87 3.88
CA ASP A 156 -2.74 -9.88 3.68
C ASP A 156 -3.46 -9.60 5.02
N SER A 157 -3.68 -10.65 5.83
CA SER A 157 -4.32 -10.50 7.14
C SER A 157 -3.43 -9.75 8.14
N TYR A 158 -2.13 -10.05 8.15
CA TYR A 158 -1.17 -9.36 9.01
C TYR A 158 -1.01 -7.89 8.63
N THR A 159 -0.88 -7.57 7.34
CA THR A 159 -0.71 -6.19 6.88
C THR A 159 -1.95 -5.33 7.14
N ASN A 160 -3.14 -5.92 7.16
CA ASN A 160 -4.39 -5.19 7.41
C ASN A 160 -4.82 -5.15 8.88
N ILE A 161 -4.27 -5.99 9.78
CA ILE A 161 -4.71 -6.03 11.18
C ILE A 161 -4.55 -4.68 11.90
N ILE A 162 -3.48 -3.93 11.59
CA ILE A 162 -3.23 -2.62 12.19
C ILE A 162 -4.38 -1.63 11.97
N ASN A 163 -5.14 -1.80 10.88
CA ASN A 163 -6.27 -0.94 10.54
C ASN A 163 -7.51 -1.19 11.41
N VAL A 164 -7.59 -2.32 12.12
CA VAL A 164 -8.75 -2.71 12.94
C VAL A 164 -8.46 -2.75 14.45
N LEU A 165 -7.20 -2.61 14.87
CA LEU A 165 -6.79 -2.68 16.28
C LEU A 165 -7.08 -1.42 17.10
N SER A 166 -7.15 -0.25 16.46
CA SER A 166 -7.51 1.01 17.13
C SER A 166 -8.26 1.94 16.18
N PRO A 167 -9.35 2.62 16.60
CA PRO A 167 -9.99 3.68 15.81
C PRO A 167 -9.16 4.97 15.74
N ASN A 168 -8.13 5.13 16.56
CA ASN A 168 -7.28 6.31 16.56
C ASN A 168 -6.14 6.20 15.52
N THR A 169 -6.14 7.07 14.52
CA THR A 169 -5.13 7.10 13.44
C THR A 169 -3.71 7.30 13.94
N TYR A 170 -3.49 8.19 14.93
CA TYR A 170 -2.16 8.43 15.49
C TYR A 170 -1.61 7.18 16.19
N GLU A 171 -2.50 6.46 16.89
CA GLU A 171 -2.14 5.24 17.60
C GLU A 171 -1.75 4.11 16.62
N ARG A 172 -2.43 4.00 15.47
CA ARG A 172 -2.04 3.07 14.40
C ARG A 172 -0.67 3.39 13.83
N SER A 173 -0.37 4.67 13.59
CA SER A 173 0.93 5.11 13.06
C SER A 173 2.07 4.80 14.02
N ASP A 174 1.87 5.06 15.32
CA ASP A 174 2.85 4.74 16.37
C ASP A 174 3.13 3.23 16.41
N ALA A 175 2.07 2.41 16.44
CA ALA A 175 2.20 0.96 16.47
C ALA A 175 2.81 0.40 15.17
N TYR A 176 2.47 0.93 13.99
CA TYR A 176 3.08 0.55 12.72
C TYR A 176 4.58 0.86 12.69
N SER A 177 5.01 1.98 13.26
CA SER A 177 6.42 2.36 13.33
C SER A 177 7.21 1.41 14.23
N ILE A 178 6.66 1.06 15.40
CA ILE A 178 7.28 0.11 16.34
C ILE A 178 7.37 -1.28 15.73
N THR A 179 6.25 -1.78 15.17
CA THR A 179 6.19 -3.10 14.52
C THR A 179 7.11 -3.16 13.31
N GLY A 180 7.19 -2.13 12.47
CA GLY A 180 8.08 -2.08 11.32
C GLY A 180 9.57 -2.21 11.67
N ILE A 181 10.01 -1.59 12.78
CA ILE A 181 11.39 -1.76 13.29
C ILE A 181 11.62 -3.20 13.74
N VAL A 182 10.70 -3.76 14.52
CA VAL A 182 10.85 -5.13 15.06
C VAL A 182 10.78 -6.18 13.94
N ASP A 183 9.88 -6.01 12.99
CA ASP A 183 9.72 -6.81 11.78
C ASP A 183 11.01 -6.88 10.95
N SER A 184 11.79 -5.80 10.89
CA SER A 184 13.04 -5.73 10.13
C SER A 184 14.16 -6.59 10.71
N PHE A 185 14.08 -6.98 11.98
CA PHE A 185 15.06 -7.89 12.58
C PHE A 185 14.97 -9.30 12.02
N ALA A 186 13.77 -9.80 11.68
CA ALA A 186 13.63 -11.16 11.15
C ALA A 186 14.49 -11.42 9.89
N PRO A 187 14.37 -10.66 8.78
CA PRO A 187 15.22 -10.86 7.60
C PRO A 187 16.70 -10.62 7.89
N THR A 188 17.04 -9.69 8.80
CA THR A 188 18.43 -9.42 9.21
C THR A 188 19.05 -10.60 9.95
N ILE A 189 18.33 -11.19 10.90
CA ILE A 189 18.75 -12.36 11.67
C ILE A 189 18.96 -13.55 10.73
N ILE A 190 18.00 -13.82 9.85
CA ILE A 190 18.10 -14.95 8.93
C ILE A 190 19.25 -14.73 7.92
N GLY A 191 19.37 -13.52 7.35
CA GLY A 191 20.43 -13.18 6.41
C GLY A 191 21.84 -13.32 7.01
N PHE A 192 21.98 -13.09 8.32
CA PHE A 192 23.22 -13.28 9.07
C PHE A 192 23.47 -14.76 9.45
N ILE A 193 22.43 -15.48 9.87
CA ILE A 193 22.58 -16.86 10.36
C ILE A 193 22.70 -17.87 9.21
N LEU A 194 22.00 -17.65 8.10
CA LEU A 194 21.86 -18.62 7.02
C LEU A 194 23.22 -19.06 6.43
N PRO A 195 24.18 -18.17 6.11
CA PRO A 195 25.46 -18.61 5.56
C PRO A 195 26.34 -19.33 6.59
N LEU A 196 26.31 -18.92 7.85
CA LEU A 196 27.04 -19.60 8.94
C LEU A 196 26.56 -21.04 9.13
N LEU A 197 25.24 -21.25 9.12
CA LEU A 197 24.67 -22.60 9.20
C LEU A 197 24.91 -23.41 7.93
N ALA A 198 24.96 -22.76 6.76
CA ALA A 198 25.27 -23.42 5.50
C ALA A 198 26.66 -24.08 5.52
N GLN A 199 27.67 -23.35 6.00
CA GLN A 199 29.03 -23.88 6.18
C GLN A 199 29.06 -25.05 7.17
N TRP A 200 28.33 -24.95 8.28
CA TRP A 200 28.27 -26.02 9.29
C TRP A 200 27.61 -27.30 8.77
N VAL A 201 26.56 -27.19 7.94
CA VAL A 201 25.80 -28.34 7.41
C VAL A 201 26.49 -29.01 6.22
N THR A 202 27.09 -28.23 5.31
CA THR A 202 27.66 -28.75 4.05
C THR A 202 29.17 -28.95 4.09
N GLY A 203 29.86 -28.29 5.02
CA GLY A 203 31.32 -28.21 5.03
C GLY A 203 31.90 -27.37 3.89
N GLN A 204 31.05 -26.71 3.09
CA GLN A 204 31.41 -25.89 1.93
C GLN A 204 30.83 -24.47 2.08
N ASN A 205 31.40 -23.49 1.38
CA ASN A 205 30.90 -22.11 1.38
C ASN A 205 29.73 -21.91 0.40
N THR A 206 28.75 -22.81 0.44
CA THR A 206 27.56 -22.75 -0.43
C THR A 206 26.27 -22.68 0.37
N ILE A 207 25.47 -21.66 0.09
CA ILE A 207 24.08 -21.56 0.55
C ILE A 207 23.12 -22.26 -0.41
N TYR A 208 23.58 -22.69 -1.60
CA TYR A 208 22.73 -23.29 -2.63
C TYR A 208 22.64 -24.81 -2.59
N ASP A 209 22.75 -25.41 -1.40
CA ASP A 209 22.47 -26.82 -1.17
C ASP A 209 21.13 -26.98 -0.44
N MET A 210 20.26 -27.85 -0.96
CA MET A 210 18.96 -28.15 -0.36
C MET A 210 19.08 -28.66 1.08
N ARG A 211 20.19 -29.31 1.45
CA ARG A 211 20.47 -29.76 2.83
C ARG A 211 20.47 -28.60 3.83
N VAL A 212 21.00 -27.43 3.42
CA VAL A 212 21.00 -26.22 4.24
C VAL A 212 19.56 -25.79 4.52
N TYR A 213 18.74 -25.69 3.48
CA TYR A 213 17.34 -25.29 3.62
C TYR A 213 16.50 -26.31 4.41
N ARG A 214 16.79 -27.61 4.25
CA ARG A 214 16.17 -28.71 5.04
C ARG A 214 16.49 -28.62 6.53
N ALA A 215 17.67 -28.12 6.90
CA ALA A 215 18.09 -27.96 8.29
C ALA A 215 17.65 -26.63 8.91
N VAL A 216 17.75 -25.52 8.15
CA VAL A 216 17.58 -24.15 8.67
C VAL A 216 16.13 -23.68 8.67
N PHE A 217 15.35 -24.02 7.63
CA PHE A 217 13.99 -23.48 7.51
C PHE A 217 12.98 -24.07 8.49
N PRO A 218 12.95 -25.39 8.78
CA PRO A 218 12.01 -25.93 9.77
C PRO A 218 12.06 -25.27 11.15
N PRO A 219 13.22 -25.09 11.82
CA PRO A 219 13.25 -24.44 13.13
C PRO A 219 12.81 -22.97 13.04
N ILE A 220 13.21 -22.23 12.00
CA ILE A 220 12.81 -20.83 11.81
C ILE A 220 11.29 -20.71 11.59
N LEU A 221 10.71 -21.59 10.77
CA LEU A 221 9.28 -21.63 10.49
C LEU A 221 8.47 -21.98 11.75
N LEU A 222 8.97 -22.92 12.56
CA LEU A 222 8.34 -23.29 13.84
C LEU A 222 8.43 -22.16 14.87
N VAL A 223 9.57 -21.49 15.00
CA VAL A 223 9.71 -20.29 15.85
C VAL A 223 8.78 -19.19 15.35
N GLY A 224 8.71 -18.97 14.03
CA GLY A 224 7.78 -18.03 13.41
C GLY A 224 6.33 -18.32 13.77
N LEU A 225 5.92 -19.59 13.64
CA LEU A 225 4.58 -20.06 14.00
C LEU A 225 4.27 -19.85 15.48
N LEU A 226 5.19 -20.19 16.38
CA LEU A 226 5.02 -19.99 17.82
C LEU A 226 4.85 -18.51 18.17
N LEU A 227 5.62 -17.63 17.54
CA LEU A 227 5.50 -16.19 17.74
C LEU A 227 4.16 -15.64 17.23
N THR A 228 3.58 -16.20 16.15
CA THR A 228 2.25 -15.76 15.69
C THR A 228 1.13 -16.01 16.70
N ILE A 229 1.31 -16.95 17.65
CA ILE A 229 0.36 -17.19 18.75
C ILE A 229 0.22 -15.93 19.63
N LEU A 230 1.26 -15.11 19.75
CA LEU A 230 1.20 -13.86 20.53
C LEU A 230 0.17 -12.89 19.95
N ILE A 231 0.10 -12.77 18.62
CA ILE A 231 -0.96 -12.02 17.95
C ILE A 231 -2.30 -12.70 18.23
N TYR A 232 -2.38 -14.01 18.04
CA TYR A 232 -3.62 -14.75 18.22
C TYR A 232 -4.18 -14.76 19.66
N ASN A 233 -3.38 -14.50 20.69
CA ASN A 233 -3.82 -14.52 22.09
C ASN A 233 -3.89 -13.14 22.75
N ASN A 234 -3.07 -12.16 22.34
CA ASN A 234 -2.95 -10.88 23.05
C ASN A 234 -3.44 -9.64 22.28
N THR A 235 -3.93 -9.76 21.04
CA THR A 235 -4.50 -8.61 20.28
C THR A 235 -6.02 -8.67 20.20
N GLU A 236 -6.70 -7.54 20.21
CA GLU A 236 -8.16 -7.50 20.07
C GLU A 236 -8.54 -6.53 18.96
N GLU A 237 -9.33 -7.02 18.00
CA GLU A 237 -9.88 -6.18 16.94
C GLU A 237 -11.04 -5.35 17.51
N LYS A 238 -10.84 -4.03 17.57
CA LYS A 238 -11.75 -3.10 18.24
C LYS A 238 -12.71 -2.42 17.29
N ILE A 239 -12.40 -2.46 16.00
CA ILE A 239 -13.26 -1.92 14.94
C ILE A 239 -13.82 -3.08 14.16
N VAL A 240 -15.02 -3.50 14.53
CA VAL A 240 -15.88 -4.23 13.60
C VAL A 240 -16.41 -3.17 12.65
N GLN A 241 -15.81 -3.07 11.45
CA GLN A 241 -16.26 -2.13 10.42
C GLN A 241 -17.77 -2.29 10.22
N ALA A 242 -18.51 -1.19 10.33
CA ALA A 242 -19.88 -1.16 9.84
C ALA A 242 -19.85 -1.49 8.34
N LYS A 243 -20.68 -2.44 7.90
CA LYS A 243 -20.88 -2.80 6.49
C LYS A 243 -21.63 -1.70 5.72
N THR A 244 -21.37 -0.43 6.01
CA THR A 244 -22.07 0.68 5.39
C THR A 244 -21.51 0.92 3.99
N HIS A 245 -22.31 0.52 3.01
CA HIS A 245 -22.25 0.89 1.59
C HIS A 245 -20.85 1.11 1.00
N VAL A 246 -20.13 0.01 0.81
CA VAL A 246 -19.17 -0.02 -0.30
C VAL A 246 -19.99 -0.18 -1.57
N ILE A 247 -20.24 0.94 -2.25
CA ILE A 247 -20.74 0.92 -3.63
C ILE A 247 -19.80 0.00 -4.40
N GLN A 248 -20.27 -1.18 -4.79
CA GLN A 248 -19.52 -2.08 -5.65
C GLN A 248 -19.46 -1.44 -7.03
N ILE A 249 -18.46 -0.58 -7.23
CA ILE A 249 -18.18 -0.07 -8.55
C ILE A 249 -17.63 -1.25 -9.35
N LYS A 250 -18.27 -1.51 -10.48
CA LYS A 250 -17.92 -2.62 -11.36
C LYS A 250 -16.46 -2.48 -11.78
N PHE A 251 -15.72 -3.58 -11.60
CA PHE A 251 -14.26 -3.66 -11.82
C PHE A 251 -13.76 -2.98 -13.10
N MET A 252 -14.47 -3.16 -14.23
CA MET A 252 -14.08 -2.55 -15.51
C MET A 252 -14.30 -1.03 -15.56
N ASP A 253 -15.30 -0.53 -14.85
CA ASP A 253 -15.55 0.90 -14.75
C ASP A 253 -14.50 1.56 -13.83
N SER A 254 -14.01 0.83 -12.83
CA SER A 254 -12.85 1.22 -12.01
C SER A 254 -11.55 1.31 -12.79
N LEU A 255 -11.21 0.30 -13.59
CA LEU A 255 -10.02 0.33 -14.44
C LEU A 255 -10.07 1.49 -15.45
N ARG A 256 -11.26 1.79 -16.00
CA ARG A 256 -11.46 2.93 -16.91
C ARG A 256 -11.24 4.28 -16.22
N ALA A 257 -11.65 4.42 -14.96
CA ALA A 257 -11.44 5.63 -14.18
C ALA A 257 -9.96 5.86 -13.84
N ILE A 258 -9.25 4.81 -13.43
CA ILE A 258 -7.79 4.84 -13.20
C ILE A 258 -7.04 5.14 -14.50
N GLY A 259 -7.51 4.60 -15.62
CA GLY A 259 -6.94 4.83 -16.94
C GLY A 259 -6.85 6.31 -17.34
N LYS A 260 -7.66 7.20 -16.75
CA LYS A 260 -7.60 8.65 -16.99
C LYS A 260 -6.56 9.38 -16.13
N ASN A 261 -6.02 8.73 -15.09
CA ASN A 261 -5.08 9.34 -14.15
C ASN A 261 -3.65 9.30 -14.71
N LYS A 262 -3.14 10.46 -15.14
CA LYS A 262 -1.79 10.55 -15.70
C LYS A 262 -0.69 10.18 -14.69
N TYR A 263 -0.84 10.53 -13.41
CA TYR A 263 0.20 10.29 -12.40
C TYR A 263 0.28 8.82 -12.01
N PHE A 264 -0.86 8.13 -11.99
CA PHE A 264 -0.91 6.68 -11.86
C PHE A 264 -0.06 6.01 -12.95
N TRP A 265 -0.25 6.37 -14.21
CA TRP A 265 0.52 5.77 -15.32
C TRP A 265 2.00 6.15 -15.26
N LEU A 266 2.35 7.39 -14.93
CA LEU A 266 3.76 7.78 -14.79
C LEU A 266 4.49 6.93 -13.74
N ILE A 267 3.88 6.76 -12.56
CA ILE A 267 4.49 5.99 -11.46
C ILE A 267 4.47 4.48 -11.74
N SER A 268 3.38 3.96 -12.31
CA SER A 268 3.27 2.54 -12.67
C SER A 268 4.25 2.17 -13.78
N CYS A 269 4.34 2.99 -14.84
CA CYS A 269 5.33 2.79 -15.90
C CYS A 269 6.77 2.91 -15.39
N ALA A 270 7.06 3.80 -14.44
CA ALA A 270 8.39 3.85 -13.82
C ALA A 270 8.77 2.50 -13.18
N GLY A 271 7.86 1.93 -12.37
CA GLY A 271 8.07 0.61 -11.77
C GLY A 271 8.12 -0.53 -12.79
N TRP A 272 7.27 -0.52 -13.82
CA TRP A 272 7.22 -1.58 -14.83
C TRP A 272 8.44 -1.58 -15.76
N ILE A 273 8.93 -0.41 -16.14
CA ILE A 273 10.10 -0.29 -17.01
C ILE A 273 11.39 -0.44 -16.18
N GLY A 274 11.38 -0.01 -14.93
CA GLY A 274 12.47 -0.14 -13.97
C GLY A 274 12.71 -1.56 -13.43
N PHE A 275 11.93 -2.57 -13.83
CA PHE A 275 12.03 -3.92 -13.26
C PHE A 275 13.43 -4.55 -13.40
N LEU A 276 14.20 -4.19 -14.44
CA LEU A 276 15.56 -4.69 -14.65
C LEU A 276 16.56 -4.12 -13.65
N GLU A 277 16.25 -3.02 -12.95
CA GLU A 277 17.15 -2.39 -11.97
C GLU A 277 17.66 -3.39 -10.92
N SER A 278 16.88 -4.39 -10.55
CA SER A 278 17.25 -5.39 -9.55
C SER A 278 18.02 -6.60 -10.10
N SER A 279 18.38 -6.62 -11.40
CA SER A 279 19.02 -7.79 -12.02
C SER A 279 20.41 -8.10 -11.44
N PHE A 280 21.12 -7.09 -10.91
CA PHE A 280 22.42 -7.26 -10.26
C PHE A 280 22.33 -7.90 -8.87
N ALA A 281 21.13 -8.04 -8.28
CA ALA A 281 20.97 -8.46 -6.88
C ALA A 281 21.52 -9.88 -6.60
N THR A 282 21.64 -10.73 -7.63
CA THR A 282 22.16 -12.09 -7.51
C THR A 282 23.69 -12.18 -7.49
N ILE A 283 24.39 -11.14 -7.97
CA ILE A 283 25.85 -11.15 -8.17
C ILE A 283 26.60 -11.40 -6.86
N LEU A 284 26.20 -10.73 -5.79
CA LEU A 284 26.83 -10.87 -4.47
C LEU A 284 26.75 -12.31 -3.96
N ALA A 285 25.61 -12.97 -4.18
CA ALA A 285 25.44 -14.36 -3.81
C ALA A 285 26.23 -15.29 -4.74
N TRP A 286 26.34 -14.99 -6.04
CA TRP A 286 27.17 -15.78 -6.96
C TRP A 286 28.66 -15.66 -6.66
N LEU A 287 29.15 -14.49 -6.24
CA LEU A 287 30.53 -14.31 -5.77
C LEU A 287 30.86 -15.21 -4.58
N TYR A 288 29.94 -15.32 -3.63
CA TYR A 288 30.12 -16.19 -2.47
C TYR A 288 30.08 -17.68 -2.86
N ASN A 289 29.12 -18.11 -3.68
CA ASN A 289 28.86 -19.53 -3.94
C ASN A 289 29.71 -20.16 -5.04
N TYR A 290 30.13 -19.38 -6.06
CA TYR A 290 30.79 -19.92 -7.26
C TYR A 290 32.22 -19.42 -7.44
N GLN A 291 32.60 -18.35 -6.75
CA GLN A 291 33.94 -17.73 -6.86
C GLN A 291 34.72 -17.78 -5.54
N ASP A 292 34.17 -18.38 -4.49
CA ASP A 292 34.77 -18.48 -3.15
C ASP A 292 35.34 -17.15 -2.64
N ALA A 293 34.67 -16.03 -2.95
CA ALA A 293 35.23 -14.69 -2.77
C ALA A 293 35.38 -14.25 -1.29
N CYS A 294 34.71 -14.94 -0.35
CA CYS A 294 34.83 -14.65 1.08
C CYS A 294 34.40 -15.85 1.94
N SER A 295 34.73 -15.79 3.23
CA SER A 295 34.25 -16.75 4.23
C SER A 295 32.76 -16.56 4.54
N ALA A 296 32.13 -17.61 5.09
CA ALA A 296 30.72 -17.54 5.49
C ALA A 296 30.42 -16.42 6.51
N LEU A 297 31.35 -16.12 7.41
CA LEU A 297 31.22 -15.03 8.38
C LEU A 297 31.25 -13.66 7.70
N GLU A 298 32.19 -13.45 6.78
CA GLU A 298 32.28 -12.21 6.00
C GLU A 298 31.03 -12.00 5.15
N TYR A 299 30.57 -13.04 4.44
CA TYR A 299 29.33 -12.97 3.67
C TYR A 299 28.12 -12.61 4.55
N SER A 300 28.01 -13.22 5.74
CA SER A 300 26.94 -12.94 6.71
C SER A 300 26.95 -11.50 7.22
N ILE A 301 28.14 -10.94 7.46
CA ILE A 301 28.29 -9.53 7.83
C ILE A 301 27.88 -8.63 6.67
N ILE A 302 28.30 -8.96 5.45
CA ILE A 302 27.98 -8.21 4.23
C ILE A 302 26.47 -8.18 3.96
N THR A 303 25.79 -9.33 4.03
CA THR A 303 24.32 -9.41 3.83
C THR A 303 23.56 -8.64 4.91
N ALA A 304 24.02 -8.69 6.16
CA ALA A 304 23.43 -7.94 7.26
C ALA A 304 23.59 -6.42 7.08
N ILE A 305 24.77 -5.96 6.66
CA ILE A 305 25.03 -4.53 6.38
C ILE A 305 24.17 -4.05 5.21
N TYR A 306 24.15 -4.80 4.10
CA TYR A 306 23.33 -4.47 2.93
C TYR A 306 21.83 -4.43 3.26
N GLY A 307 21.33 -5.42 4.01
CA GLY A 307 19.94 -5.47 4.48
C GLY A 307 19.53 -4.27 5.35
N ASN A 308 20.48 -3.69 6.09
CA ASN A 308 20.24 -2.53 6.95
C ASN A 308 20.20 -1.18 6.19
N SER A 309 20.44 -1.16 4.87
CA SER A 309 20.35 0.06 4.04
C SER A 309 18.95 0.72 4.08
N ALA A 310 17.90 -0.08 4.23
CA ALA A 310 16.52 0.40 4.33
C ALA A 310 16.26 1.23 5.60
N LEU A 311 16.87 0.86 6.73
CA LEU A 311 16.73 1.58 8.01
C LEU A 311 17.22 3.03 7.88
N TRP A 312 18.39 3.22 7.28
CA TRP A 312 18.98 4.56 7.08
C TRP A 312 18.11 5.42 6.16
N SER A 313 17.54 4.79 5.13
CA SER A 313 16.62 5.45 4.20
C SER A 313 15.38 5.97 4.91
N MET A 314 14.75 5.12 5.73
CA MET A 314 13.56 5.51 6.50
C MET A 314 13.88 6.61 7.53
N LEU A 315 15.05 6.57 8.16
CA LEU A 315 15.48 7.58 9.13
C LEU A 315 15.67 8.96 8.48
N PHE A 316 16.31 9.01 7.30
CA PHE A 316 16.62 10.27 6.62
C PHE A 316 15.51 10.79 5.70
N ALA A 317 14.57 9.94 5.26
CA ALA A 317 13.51 10.32 4.32
C ALA A 317 12.74 11.59 4.74
N PRO A 318 12.26 11.76 6.00
CA PRO A 318 11.50 12.95 6.38
C PRO A 318 12.32 14.25 6.26
N LEU A 319 13.61 14.19 6.63
CA LEU A 319 14.51 15.34 6.58
C LEU A 319 14.83 15.74 5.13
N LEU A 320 15.06 14.75 4.27
CA LEU A 320 15.36 14.95 2.86
C LEU A 320 14.14 15.47 2.09
N VAL A 321 12.95 14.92 2.35
CA VAL A 321 11.69 15.38 1.73
C VAL A 321 11.45 16.85 2.05
N ARG A 322 11.53 17.26 3.32
CA ARG A 322 11.31 18.65 3.74
C ARG A 322 12.30 19.64 3.09
N LYS A 323 13.53 19.20 2.81
CA LYS A 323 14.60 20.08 2.30
C LYS A 323 14.67 20.14 0.78
N ILE A 324 14.47 19.01 0.10
CA ILE A 324 14.70 18.84 -1.34
C ILE A 324 13.37 18.79 -2.12
N GLY A 325 12.30 18.30 -1.48
CA GLY A 325 10.99 18.03 -2.09
C GLY A 325 10.93 16.64 -2.75
N LYS A 326 9.75 16.00 -2.70
CA LYS A 326 9.55 14.61 -3.17
C LYS A 326 10.08 14.33 -4.59
N ARG A 327 9.69 15.14 -5.59
CA ARG A 327 10.07 14.93 -7.01
C ARG A 327 11.58 14.94 -7.23
N LYS A 328 12.27 15.96 -6.72
CA LYS A 328 13.72 16.11 -6.90
C LYS A 328 14.47 15.01 -6.15
N LEU A 329 14.01 14.67 -4.95
CA LEU A 329 14.60 13.60 -4.17
C LEU A 329 14.49 12.25 -4.90
N MET A 330 13.35 11.96 -5.54
CA MET A 330 13.17 10.76 -6.36
C MET A 330 14.13 10.71 -7.55
N ILE A 331 14.32 11.84 -8.25
CA ILE A 331 15.27 11.90 -9.37
C ILE A 331 16.71 11.71 -8.86
N TYR A 332 17.10 12.37 -7.77
CA TYR A 332 18.44 12.23 -7.21
C TYR A 332 18.72 10.82 -6.67
N SER A 333 17.75 10.18 -6.02
CA SER A 333 17.93 8.81 -5.51
C SER A 333 18.10 7.81 -6.64
N ASN A 334 17.37 7.96 -7.74
CA ASN A 334 17.56 7.09 -8.91
C ASN A 334 18.85 7.40 -9.68
N LEU A 335 19.24 8.68 -9.84
CA LEU A 335 20.53 9.02 -10.46
C LEU A 335 21.71 8.49 -9.65
N MET A 336 21.63 8.55 -8.32
CA MET A 336 22.60 7.91 -7.42
C MET A 336 22.62 6.38 -7.65
N SER A 337 21.44 5.77 -7.78
CA SER A 337 21.32 4.33 -8.03
C SER A 337 21.97 3.93 -9.36
N ILE A 338 21.75 4.67 -10.44
CA ILE A 338 22.39 4.46 -11.76
C ILE A 338 23.91 4.55 -11.64
N PHE A 339 24.42 5.59 -10.99
CA PHE A 339 25.86 5.78 -10.83
C PHE A 339 26.49 4.59 -10.10
N PHE A 340 25.94 4.19 -8.95
CA PHE A 340 26.49 3.08 -8.17
C PHE A 340 26.31 1.72 -8.83
N ILE A 341 25.25 1.51 -9.62
CA ILE A 341 25.12 0.30 -10.45
C ILE A 341 26.21 0.28 -11.52
N MET A 342 26.44 1.39 -12.23
CA MET A 342 27.52 1.44 -13.23
C MET A 342 28.91 1.26 -12.61
N CYS A 343 29.14 1.76 -11.40
CA CYS A 343 30.38 1.51 -10.65
C CYS A 343 30.61 0.03 -10.33
N MET A 344 29.57 -0.82 -10.31
CA MET A 344 29.75 -2.26 -10.12
C MET A 344 30.45 -2.93 -11.31
N TYR A 345 30.34 -2.37 -12.53
CA TYR A 345 30.93 -2.95 -13.73
C TYR A 345 32.46 -3.09 -13.63
N PRO A 346 33.23 -1.99 -13.44
CA PRO A 346 34.68 -2.10 -13.26
C PRO A 346 35.07 -2.85 -11.97
N VAL A 347 34.19 -2.89 -10.97
CA VAL A 347 34.43 -3.70 -9.75
C VAL A 347 34.43 -5.19 -10.07
N VAL A 348 33.57 -5.65 -10.99
CA VAL A 348 33.51 -7.06 -11.37
C VAL A 348 34.59 -7.45 -12.37
N THR A 349 34.99 -6.54 -13.28
CA THR A 349 35.96 -6.87 -14.34
C THR A 349 37.41 -6.62 -13.94
N ASP A 350 37.69 -5.58 -13.15
CA ASP A 350 39.06 -5.09 -12.98
C ASP A 350 39.55 -5.14 -11.52
N ALA A 351 38.65 -5.33 -10.54
CA ALA A 351 39.05 -5.30 -9.13
C ALA A 351 39.76 -6.59 -8.70
N PRO A 352 40.74 -6.52 -7.78
CA PRO A 352 41.32 -7.70 -7.16
C PRO A 352 40.25 -8.55 -6.47
N LYS A 353 40.31 -9.89 -6.62
CA LYS A 353 39.30 -10.82 -6.09
C LYS A 353 39.00 -10.60 -4.60
N GLU A 354 40.02 -10.34 -3.79
CA GLU A 354 39.89 -10.09 -2.33
C GLU A 354 39.16 -8.78 -1.99
N MET A 355 39.29 -7.75 -2.83
CA MET A 355 38.64 -6.44 -2.62
C MET A 355 37.29 -6.33 -3.31
N MET A 356 37.07 -7.13 -4.36
CA MET A 356 35.86 -7.10 -5.19
C MET A 356 34.59 -7.21 -4.35
N ILE A 357 34.54 -8.11 -3.37
CA ILE A 357 33.34 -8.31 -2.57
C ILE A 357 32.99 -7.12 -1.67
N TRP A 358 34.00 -6.47 -1.08
CA TRP A 358 33.83 -5.31 -0.22
C TRP A 358 33.48 -4.05 -1.00
N LEU A 359 34.09 -3.86 -2.17
CA LEU A 359 33.76 -2.78 -3.09
C LEU A 359 32.34 -2.94 -3.66
N LEU A 360 31.95 -4.18 -4.02
CA LEU A 360 30.61 -4.49 -4.47
C LEU A 360 29.59 -4.24 -3.36
N MET A 361 29.86 -4.69 -2.13
CA MET A 361 29.03 -4.39 -0.95
C MET A 361 28.84 -2.89 -0.77
N GLY A 362 29.91 -2.08 -0.85
CA GLY A 362 29.83 -0.63 -0.72
C GLY A 362 28.93 0.01 -1.79
N CYS A 363 29.07 -0.41 -3.05
CA CYS A 363 28.22 0.07 -4.14
C CYS A 363 26.76 -0.35 -3.94
N MET A 364 26.52 -1.61 -3.57
CA MET A 364 25.19 -2.15 -3.31
C MET A 364 24.53 -1.49 -2.11
N PHE A 365 25.27 -1.19 -1.04
CA PHE A 365 24.74 -0.52 0.15
C PHE A 365 24.22 0.88 -0.19
N ILE A 366 25.01 1.69 -0.90
CA ILE A 366 24.61 3.06 -1.25
C ILE A 366 23.43 3.03 -2.26
N ASN A 367 23.48 2.12 -3.23
CA ASN A 367 22.34 1.87 -4.12
C ASN A 367 21.09 1.44 -3.32
N GLY A 368 21.24 0.56 -2.33
CA GLY A 368 20.16 0.09 -1.45
C GLY A 368 19.52 1.21 -0.64
N VAL A 369 20.32 2.20 -0.20
CA VAL A 369 19.80 3.43 0.42
C VAL A 369 18.99 4.25 -0.58
N GLY A 370 19.49 4.43 -1.81
CA GLY A 370 18.78 5.14 -2.88
C GLY A 370 17.44 4.49 -3.23
N THR A 371 17.45 3.18 -3.45
CA THR A 371 16.28 2.36 -3.78
C THR A 371 15.25 2.39 -2.65
N SER A 372 15.68 2.22 -1.40
CA SER A 372 14.78 2.24 -0.24
C SER A 372 14.16 3.62 0.03
N LEU A 373 14.91 4.70 -0.23
CA LEU A 373 14.36 6.06 -0.26
C LEU A 373 13.29 6.19 -1.35
N GLY A 374 13.54 5.67 -2.55
CA GLY A 374 12.58 5.65 -3.65
C GLY A 374 11.29 4.89 -3.31
N ASN A 375 11.41 3.72 -2.67
CA ASN A 375 10.27 2.94 -2.20
C ASN A 375 9.44 3.71 -1.15
N THR A 376 10.10 4.38 -0.21
CA THR A 376 9.44 5.21 0.81
C THR A 376 8.67 6.37 0.17
N LEU A 377 9.28 7.04 -0.81
CA LEU A 377 8.64 8.13 -1.55
C LEU A 377 7.44 7.64 -2.37
N THR A 378 7.53 6.45 -2.96
CA THR A 378 6.47 5.86 -3.76
C THR A 378 5.19 5.66 -2.95
N TYR A 379 5.27 5.30 -1.66
CA TYR A 379 4.08 5.27 -0.78
C TYR A 379 3.42 6.64 -0.64
N SER A 380 4.21 7.70 -0.45
CA SER A 380 3.68 9.07 -0.36
C SER A 380 3.09 9.54 -1.68
N LEU A 381 3.78 9.28 -2.80
CA LEU A 381 3.30 9.62 -4.15
C LEU A 381 2.00 8.87 -4.49
N ASN A 382 1.86 7.61 -4.06
CA ASN A 382 0.61 6.85 -4.23
C ASN A 382 -0.57 7.48 -3.49
N SER A 383 -0.35 8.15 -2.36
CA SER A 383 -1.38 8.97 -1.69
C SER A 383 -1.73 10.20 -2.54
N ASP A 384 -0.72 10.91 -3.05
CA ASP A 384 -0.93 12.10 -3.87
C ASP A 384 -1.70 11.77 -5.18
N ILE A 385 -1.49 10.58 -5.77
CA ILE A 385 -2.24 10.10 -6.94
C ILE A 385 -3.74 9.93 -6.62
N ARG A 386 -4.07 9.49 -5.40
CA ARG A 386 -5.46 9.29 -4.96
C ARG A 386 -6.15 10.64 -4.74
N ASP A 387 -5.45 11.59 -4.14
CA ASP A 387 -5.95 12.96 -3.99
C ASP A 387 -6.18 13.59 -5.38
N TYR A 388 -5.27 13.36 -6.33
CA TYR A 388 -5.47 13.80 -7.72
C TYR A 388 -6.65 13.11 -8.42
N GLN A 389 -6.88 11.82 -8.13
CA GLN A 389 -8.04 11.10 -8.65
C GLN A 389 -9.34 11.72 -8.13
N GLN A 390 -9.40 12.00 -6.83
CA GLN A 390 -10.54 12.67 -6.21
C GLN A 390 -10.71 14.09 -6.77
N TYR A 391 -9.61 14.82 -7.00
CA TYR A 391 -9.63 16.14 -7.61
C TYR A 391 -10.20 16.14 -9.04
N ILE A 392 -9.90 15.12 -9.86
CA ILE A 392 -10.48 15.02 -11.21
C ILE A 392 -11.93 14.50 -11.18
N THR A 393 -12.18 13.45 -10.40
CA THR A 393 -13.45 12.69 -10.50
C THR A 393 -14.53 13.15 -9.52
N GLY A 394 -14.16 13.97 -8.53
CA GLY A 394 -15.03 14.40 -7.43
C GLY A 394 -15.28 13.32 -6.38
N GLU A 395 -14.96 12.05 -6.66
CA GLU A 395 -15.21 10.92 -5.76
C GLU A 395 -13.90 10.34 -5.25
N ARG A 396 -13.84 10.08 -3.94
CA ARG A 396 -12.70 9.37 -3.35
C ARG A 396 -12.88 7.88 -3.56
N ILE A 397 -12.05 7.29 -4.43
CA ILE A 397 -12.17 5.89 -4.82
C ILE A 397 -10.95 5.05 -4.45
N ASP A 398 -10.65 5.01 -3.15
CA ASP A 398 -9.48 4.31 -2.59
C ASP A 398 -9.46 2.80 -2.95
N GLY A 399 -10.62 2.15 -2.95
CA GLY A 399 -10.74 0.71 -3.23
C GLY A 399 -10.38 0.30 -4.67
N MET A 400 -10.45 1.23 -5.63
CA MET A 400 -10.15 0.92 -7.04
C MET A 400 -8.67 0.67 -7.29
N PHE A 401 -7.77 1.27 -6.51
CA PHE A 401 -6.32 1.12 -6.72
C PHE A 401 -5.81 -0.29 -6.43
N PHE A 402 -6.57 -1.12 -5.70
CA PHE A 402 -6.29 -2.55 -5.58
C PHE A 402 -6.41 -3.28 -6.93
N ALA A 403 -7.39 -2.90 -7.77
CA ALA A 403 -7.54 -3.45 -9.12
C ALA A 403 -6.36 -3.08 -10.04
N ALA A 404 -5.70 -1.95 -9.78
CA ALA A 404 -4.51 -1.52 -10.50
C ALA A 404 -3.32 -2.47 -10.29
N GLY A 405 -3.22 -3.10 -9.12
CA GLY A 405 -2.21 -4.11 -8.83
C GLY A 405 -2.27 -5.31 -9.78
N LEU A 406 -3.45 -5.65 -10.29
CA LEU A 406 -3.62 -6.72 -11.28
C LEU A 406 -3.02 -6.35 -12.64
N ILE A 407 -3.12 -5.08 -13.06
CA ILE A 407 -2.43 -4.58 -14.25
C ILE A 407 -0.92 -4.77 -14.05
N SER A 408 -0.41 -4.38 -12.88
CA SER A 408 1.00 -4.58 -12.56
C SER A 408 1.40 -6.06 -12.61
N SER A 409 0.61 -6.98 -12.07
CA SER A 409 0.90 -8.42 -12.16
C SER A 409 0.98 -8.92 -13.61
N VAL A 410 0.09 -8.46 -14.49
CA VAL A 410 0.13 -8.83 -15.93
C VAL A 410 1.36 -8.23 -16.61
N VAL A 411 1.67 -6.95 -16.35
CA VAL A 411 2.84 -6.30 -16.94
C VAL A 411 4.13 -6.95 -16.45
N THR A 412 4.27 -7.22 -15.15
CA THR A 412 5.42 -7.94 -14.57
C THR A 412 5.54 -9.36 -15.11
N MET A 413 4.42 -10.04 -15.36
CA MET A 413 4.42 -11.34 -16.01
C MET A 413 4.99 -11.26 -17.43
N ILE A 414 4.63 -10.23 -18.20
CA ILE A 414 5.15 -10.03 -19.56
C ILE A 414 6.62 -9.60 -19.52
N THR A 415 7.00 -8.62 -18.70
CA THR A 415 8.38 -8.14 -18.62
C THR A 415 9.33 -9.16 -18.01
N GLY A 416 8.80 -10.08 -17.18
CA GLY A 416 9.55 -11.16 -16.55
C GLY A 416 10.29 -12.07 -17.52
N VAL A 417 9.89 -12.16 -18.81
CA VAL A 417 10.61 -13.00 -19.79
C VAL A 417 12.01 -12.47 -20.13
N VAL A 418 12.27 -11.18 -19.91
CA VAL A 418 13.51 -10.53 -20.35
C VAL A 418 14.72 -11.05 -19.58
N LEU A 419 14.61 -11.25 -18.25
CA LEU A 419 15.75 -11.66 -17.43
C LEU A 419 16.26 -13.08 -17.78
N PRO A 420 15.41 -14.11 -17.99
CA PRO A 420 15.84 -15.42 -18.49
C PRO A 420 16.45 -15.36 -19.87
N MET A 421 15.91 -14.52 -20.77
CA MET A 421 16.50 -14.34 -22.09
C MET A 421 17.90 -13.72 -22.00
N ILE A 422 18.10 -12.78 -21.07
CA ILE A 422 19.43 -12.23 -20.78
C ILE A 422 20.35 -13.33 -20.24
N TYR A 423 19.89 -14.17 -19.31
CA TYR A 423 20.69 -15.30 -18.79
C TYR A 423 21.07 -16.30 -19.89
N ASP A 424 20.11 -16.72 -20.72
CA ASP A 424 20.32 -17.65 -21.83
C ASP A 424 21.33 -17.09 -22.85
N TYR A 425 21.16 -15.82 -23.25
CA TYR A 425 22.07 -15.12 -24.16
C TYR A 425 23.47 -14.89 -23.57
N ALA A 426 23.56 -14.65 -22.26
CA ALA A 426 24.83 -14.44 -21.58
C ALA A 426 25.65 -15.75 -21.43
N GLY A 427 25.06 -16.91 -21.74
CA GLY A 427 25.72 -18.21 -21.68
C GLY A 427 25.32 -19.07 -20.48
N LEU A 428 24.33 -18.64 -19.69
CA LEU A 428 23.74 -19.45 -18.63
C LEU A 428 22.71 -20.40 -19.27
N ASN A 429 23.20 -21.34 -20.08
CA ASN A 429 22.41 -22.35 -20.77
C ASN A 429 23.11 -23.73 -20.82
N GLU A 430 22.35 -24.77 -21.15
CA GLU A 430 22.82 -26.14 -21.18
C GLU A 430 23.95 -26.37 -22.19
N ALA A 431 23.91 -25.70 -23.35
CA ALA A 431 24.92 -25.83 -24.39
C ALA A 431 26.30 -25.36 -23.88
N THR A 432 26.34 -24.20 -23.22
CA THR A 432 27.57 -23.68 -22.61
C THR A 432 28.03 -24.56 -21.45
N ALA A 433 27.12 -25.02 -20.58
CA ALA A 433 27.46 -25.93 -19.49
C ALA A 433 28.15 -27.21 -20.00
N ARG A 434 27.59 -27.85 -21.04
CA ARG A 434 28.18 -29.03 -21.68
C ARG A 434 29.51 -28.72 -22.36
N SER A 435 29.66 -27.54 -22.96
CA SER A 435 30.92 -27.12 -23.59
C SER A 435 32.08 -26.99 -22.59
N LEU A 436 31.76 -26.69 -21.31
CA LEU A 436 32.72 -26.59 -20.21
C LEU A 436 32.96 -27.95 -19.51
N GLY A 437 32.36 -29.04 -20.00
CA GLY A 437 32.54 -30.38 -19.45
C GLY A 437 31.57 -30.76 -18.32
N TYR A 438 30.54 -29.94 -18.04
CA TYR A 438 29.49 -30.30 -17.08
C TYR A 438 28.40 -31.18 -17.73
N ASP A 439 27.68 -31.95 -16.92
CA ASP A 439 26.63 -32.88 -17.37
C ASP A 439 25.35 -32.18 -17.89
N GLY A 440 25.27 -30.84 -17.75
CA GLY A 440 24.13 -30.02 -18.16
C GLY A 440 22.94 -30.07 -17.19
N SER A 441 23.04 -30.81 -16.08
CA SER A 441 21.95 -30.96 -15.10
C SER A 441 21.68 -29.68 -14.30
N ASN A 442 22.73 -28.88 -14.05
CA ASN A 442 22.64 -27.57 -13.45
C ASN A 442 23.43 -26.54 -14.28
N VAL A 443 22.67 -25.68 -14.94
CA VAL A 443 23.20 -24.65 -15.84
C VAL A 443 24.05 -23.60 -15.11
N TYR A 444 23.86 -23.42 -13.81
CA TYR A 444 24.61 -22.44 -13.03
C TYR A 444 26.07 -22.84 -12.78
N TYR A 445 26.49 -24.07 -13.08
CA TYR A 445 27.89 -24.47 -13.01
C TYR A 445 28.81 -23.71 -13.97
N VAL A 446 28.25 -23.09 -15.02
CA VAL A 446 28.97 -22.14 -15.87
C VAL A 446 29.58 -20.99 -15.06
N LEU A 447 29.00 -20.62 -13.92
CA LEU A 447 29.47 -19.53 -13.06
C LEU A 447 30.76 -19.86 -12.28
N TYR A 448 31.23 -21.11 -12.28
CA TYR A 448 32.56 -21.44 -11.75
C TYR A 448 33.68 -20.96 -12.67
N ASP A 449 33.42 -20.89 -13.99
CA ASP A 449 34.36 -20.30 -14.92
C ASP A 449 34.41 -18.77 -14.71
N THR A 450 35.60 -18.23 -14.46
CA THR A 450 35.75 -16.81 -14.11
C THR A 450 35.39 -15.90 -15.30
N GLY A 451 35.69 -16.32 -16.53
CA GLY A 451 35.41 -15.54 -17.74
C GLY A 451 33.91 -15.44 -18.05
N TYR A 452 33.18 -16.56 -17.94
CA TYR A 452 31.73 -16.54 -18.04
C TYR A 452 31.08 -15.80 -16.87
N PHE A 453 31.60 -15.95 -15.65
CA PHE A 453 31.12 -15.21 -14.48
C PHE A 453 31.18 -13.69 -14.69
N GLU A 454 32.35 -13.17 -15.08
CA GLU A 454 32.57 -11.74 -15.33
C GLU A 454 31.66 -11.24 -16.46
N ARG A 455 31.56 -11.99 -17.56
CA ARG A 455 30.70 -11.65 -18.69
C ARG A 455 29.22 -11.59 -18.29
N ILE A 456 28.71 -12.61 -17.60
CA ILE A 456 27.30 -12.67 -17.19
C ILE A 456 27.00 -11.53 -16.21
N CYS A 457 27.84 -11.36 -15.19
CA CYS A 457 27.67 -10.28 -14.21
C CYS A 457 27.75 -8.89 -14.87
N GLY A 458 28.69 -8.68 -15.80
CA GLY A 458 28.81 -7.43 -16.56
C GLY A 458 27.55 -7.13 -17.37
N ILE A 459 26.99 -8.13 -18.07
CA ILE A 459 25.72 -7.99 -18.80
C ILE A 459 24.57 -7.64 -17.85
N LEU A 460 24.49 -8.27 -16.67
CA LEU A 460 23.45 -7.97 -15.69
C LEU A 460 23.57 -6.59 -15.07
N ILE A 461 24.79 -6.10 -14.86
CA ILE A 461 25.03 -4.73 -14.40
C ILE A 461 24.59 -3.73 -15.46
N ILE A 462 24.92 -3.97 -16.73
CA ILE A 462 24.48 -3.12 -17.85
C ILE A 462 22.95 -3.14 -17.97
N ALA A 463 22.33 -4.32 -17.92
CA ALA A 463 20.87 -4.46 -17.93
C ALA A 463 20.22 -3.73 -16.75
N SER A 464 20.82 -3.79 -15.57
CA SER A 464 20.38 -3.07 -14.38
C SER A 464 20.53 -1.57 -14.53
N ALA A 465 21.63 -1.09 -15.10
CA ALA A 465 21.85 0.33 -15.36
C ALA A 465 20.84 0.87 -16.38
N ILE A 466 20.52 0.09 -17.43
CA ILE A 466 19.45 0.40 -18.39
C ILE A 466 18.10 0.45 -17.66
N GLY A 467 17.77 -0.56 -16.86
CA GLY A 467 16.54 -0.59 -16.06
C GLY A 467 16.39 0.64 -15.16
N ALA A 468 17.42 0.95 -14.38
CA ALA A 468 17.48 2.11 -13.51
C ALA A 468 17.35 3.43 -14.30
N THR A 469 18.01 3.54 -15.47
CA THR A 469 17.90 4.73 -16.34
C THR A 469 16.49 4.92 -16.85
N LEU A 470 15.86 3.84 -17.32
CA LEU A 470 14.50 3.89 -17.83
C LEU A 470 13.48 4.18 -16.71
N ASN A 471 13.75 3.76 -15.47
CA ASN A 471 12.94 4.09 -14.28
C ASN A 471 12.86 5.62 -14.05
N VAL A 472 13.93 6.38 -14.37
CA VAL A 472 13.95 7.85 -14.16
C VAL A 472 13.07 8.61 -15.14
N ILE A 473 12.94 8.10 -16.38
CA ILE A 473 12.33 8.84 -17.50
C ILE A 473 10.93 9.35 -17.14
N PRO A 474 9.99 8.54 -16.61
CA PRO A 474 8.65 9.02 -16.27
C PRO A 474 8.64 10.12 -15.21
N TYR A 475 9.60 10.15 -14.29
CA TYR A 475 9.67 11.18 -13.25
C TYR A 475 10.02 12.58 -13.78
N PHE A 476 10.63 12.69 -14.97
CA PHE A 476 10.79 13.98 -15.65
C PHE A 476 9.44 14.58 -16.09
N PHE A 477 8.48 13.73 -16.47
CA PHE A 477 7.12 14.13 -16.84
C PHE A 477 6.18 14.29 -15.63
N TYR A 478 6.64 13.93 -14.43
CA TYR A 478 5.89 14.07 -13.20
C TYR A 478 5.89 15.54 -12.71
N ASP A 479 4.80 16.26 -12.94
CA ASP A 479 4.62 17.66 -12.56
C ASP A 479 3.85 17.88 -11.23
N LEU A 480 3.49 16.83 -10.49
CA LEU A 480 2.78 16.95 -9.21
C LEU A 480 3.77 17.35 -8.11
N THR A 481 3.96 18.66 -7.91
CA THR A 481 4.75 19.20 -6.81
C THR A 481 3.94 19.23 -5.52
N GLU A 482 4.62 19.36 -4.38
CA GLU A 482 3.94 19.53 -3.07
C GLU A 482 3.01 20.74 -3.08
N LEU A 483 3.40 21.82 -3.74
CA LEU A 483 2.56 23.01 -3.93
C LEU A 483 1.27 22.68 -4.68
N LYS A 484 1.38 21.93 -5.79
CA LYS A 484 0.23 21.53 -6.60
C LYS A 484 -0.68 20.57 -5.84
N GLN A 485 -0.11 19.64 -5.08
CA GLN A 485 -0.85 18.71 -4.23
C GLN A 485 -1.58 19.46 -3.11
N LYS A 486 -0.93 20.39 -2.42
CA LYS A 486 -1.58 21.25 -1.42
C LYS A 486 -2.73 22.05 -2.04
N ALA A 487 -2.52 22.69 -3.18
CA ALA A 487 -3.57 23.43 -3.88
C ALA A 487 -4.79 22.55 -4.21
N MET A 488 -4.56 21.32 -4.70
CA MET A 488 -5.63 20.35 -4.95
C MET A 488 -6.36 19.95 -3.67
N VAL A 489 -5.64 19.71 -2.57
CA VAL A 489 -6.25 19.37 -1.27
C VAL A 489 -7.07 20.55 -0.74
N THR A 490 -6.59 21.79 -0.86
CA THR A 490 -7.35 23.00 -0.51
C THR A 490 -8.65 23.08 -1.32
N VAL A 491 -8.59 22.85 -2.63
CA VAL A 491 -9.78 22.78 -3.48
C VAL A 491 -10.74 21.67 -3.04
N LEU A 492 -10.22 20.50 -2.67
CA LEU A 492 -11.06 19.39 -2.17
C LEU A 492 -11.78 19.76 -0.87
N LYS A 493 -11.16 20.55 0.03
CA LYS A 493 -11.82 21.06 1.23
C LYS A 493 -12.97 22.01 0.90
N ILE A 494 -12.79 22.87 -0.09
CA ILE A 494 -13.83 23.78 -0.57
C ILE A 494 -14.99 23.01 -1.21
N ARG A 495 -14.70 21.99 -2.02
CA ARG A 495 -15.77 21.11 -2.56
C ARG A 495 -16.55 20.42 -1.44
N ALA A 496 -15.85 19.92 -0.43
CA ALA A 496 -16.46 19.29 0.73
C ALA A 496 -17.33 20.26 1.54
N LEU A 497 -16.93 21.53 1.68
CA LEU A 497 -17.75 22.58 2.28
C LEU A 497 -19.13 22.66 1.62
N PHE A 498 -19.16 22.83 0.29
CA PHE A 498 -20.41 22.97 -0.46
C PHE A 498 -21.24 21.68 -0.48
N GLU A 499 -20.60 20.52 -0.60
CA GLU A 499 -21.30 19.23 -0.53
C GLU A 499 -21.89 18.98 0.87
N ASP A 500 -21.15 19.24 1.94
CA ASP A 500 -21.62 19.06 3.32
C ASP A 500 -22.74 20.05 3.65
N TYR A 501 -22.69 21.28 3.12
CA TYR A 501 -23.77 22.26 3.24
C TYR A 501 -25.05 21.77 2.57
N GLY A 502 -24.99 21.38 1.30
CA GLY A 502 -26.16 20.89 0.55
C GLY A 502 -26.77 19.62 1.14
N ASN A 503 -25.97 18.82 1.87
CA ASN A 503 -26.44 17.63 2.57
C ASN A 503 -26.90 17.91 4.03
N GLY A 504 -26.80 19.14 4.53
CA GLY A 504 -27.20 19.51 5.89
C GLY A 504 -26.31 18.95 7.00
N VAL A 505 -25.04 18.63 6.71
CA VAL A 505 -24.07 18.01 7.64
C VAL A 505 -22.80 18.84 7.85
N LEU A 506 -22.82 20.11 7.45
CA LEU A 506 -21.67 21.00 7.57
C LEU A 506 -21.32 21.29 9.04
N SER A 507 -20.08 21.00 9.43
CA SER A 507 -19.56 21.34 10.76
C SER A 507 -18.98 22.75 10.79
N ASP A 508 -19.07 23.40 11.95
CA ASP A 508 -18.50 24.74 12.17
C ASP A 508 -16.98 24.77 11.88
N GLU A 509 -16.23 23.71 12.22
CA GLU A 509 -14.78 23.58 11.92
C GLU A 509 -14.51 23.65 10.40
N LYS A 510 -15.21 22.84 9.61
CA LYS A 510 -15.01 22.78 8.16
C LYS A 510 -15.44 24.07 7.49
N LEU A 511 -16.51 24.69 8.00
CA LEU A 511 -16.99 25.99 7.54
C LEU A 511 -15.90 27.05 7.72
N VAL A 512 -15.41 27.22 8.96
CA VAL A 512 -14.39 28.22 9.28
C VAL A 512 -13.12 27.99 8.47
N GLU A 513 -12.62 26.75 8.43
CA GLU A 513 -11.42 26.42 7.67
C GLU A 513 -11.57 26.74 6.17
N ALA A 514 -12.68 26.34 5.55
CA ALA A 514 -12.87 26.54 4.12
C ALA A 514 -13.10 28.01 3.75
N ILE A 515 -13.84 28.78 4.56
CA ILE A 515 -14.04 30.22 4.32
C ILE A 515 -12.72 30.99 4.51
N ASP A 516 -11.93 30.67 5.55
CA ASP A 516 -10.60 31.26 5.74
C ASP A 516 -9.70 31.04 4.52
N LEU A 517 -9.72 29.83 3.95
CA LEU A 517 -8.96 29.49 2.75
C LEU A 517 -9.44 30.28 1.51
N ILE A 518 -10.76 30.53 1.38
CA ILE A 518 -11.32 31.30 0.27
C ILE A 518 -10.99 32.79 0.41
N ASP A 519 -11.13 33.36 1.60
CA ASP A 519 -10.81 34.76 1.85
C ASP A 519 -9.31 35.04 1.69
N GLU A 520 -8.45 34.15 2.20
CA GLU A 520 -7.01 34.21 1.94
C GLU A 520 -6.72 34.08 0.44
N ALA A 521 -7.38 33.17 -0.28
CA ALA A 521 -7.18 33.04 -1.73
C ALA A 521 -7.58 34.31 -2.49
N ARG A 522 -8.72 34.93 -2.16
CA ARG A 522 -9.16 36.19 -2.79
C ARG A 522 -8.19 37.34 -2.53
N GLU A 523 -7.54 37.37 -1.37
CA GLU A 523 -6.50 38.37 -1.08
C GLU A 523 -5.22 38.16 -1.91
N TYR A 524 -4.82 36.90 -2.14
CA TYR A 524 -3.53 36.58 -2.77
C TYR A 524 -3.59 36.30 -4.28
N VAL A 525 -4.77 36.11 -4.89
CA VAL A 525 -4.91 35.69 -6.30
C VAL A 525 -4.26 36.65 -7.30
N ASN A 526 -4.36 37.96 -7.02
CA ASN A 526 -3.83 39.03 -7.87
C ASN A 526 -2.43 39.51 -7.44
N LYS A 527 -1.83 38.93 -6.40
CA LYS A 527 -0.49 39.31 -5.93
C LYS A 527 0.60 38.66 -6.79
N GLU A 528 1.72 39.35 -6.95
CA GLU A 528 2.85 38.84 -7.73
C GLU A 528 3.86 38.06 -6.87
N PRO A 529 4.42 36.95 -7.38
CA PRO A 529 5.41 36.16 -6.65
C PRO A 529 6.77 36.86 -6.59
N VAL A 530 7.39 36.82 -5.41
CA VAL A 530 8.73 37.38 -5.17
C VAL A 530 9.79 36.31 -5.42
N LYS A 531 10.90 36.61 -6.12
CA LYS A 531 11.99 35.64 -6.31
C LYS A 531 12.76 35.42 -5.00
N PRO A 532 12.67 34.26 -4.33
CA PRO A 532 13.32 34.08 -3.03
C PRO A 532 14.84 34.03 -3.19
N SER A 533 15.57 34.91 -2.50
CA SER A 533 17.03 35.00 -2.62
C SER A 533 17.74 34.43 -1.39
N LYS A 534 18.79 33.62 -1.62
CA LYS A 534 19.69 33.14 -0.54
C LYS A 534 20.83 34.12 -0.24
N ALA A 535 20.86 35.29 -0.89
CA ALA A 535 21.94 36.27 -0.73
C ALA A 535 22.06 36.76 0.72
N GLU A 536 20.95 37.09 1.37
CA GLU A 536 20.92 37.52 2.78
C GLU A 536 21.37 36.42 3.73
N ILE A 537 21.01 35.16 3.45
CA ILE A 537 21.51 34.00 4.22
C ILE A 537 23.02 33.86 4.05
N LYS A 538 23.54 34.06 2.84
CA LYS A 538 24.98 33.99 2.56
C LYS A 538 25.73 35.15 3.24
N ALA A 539 25.17 36.35 3.25
CA ALA A 539 25.71 37.51 3.95
C ALA A 539 25.71 37.32 5.47
N ALA A 540 24.58 36.87 6.05
CA ALA A 540 24.47 36.58 7.49
C ALA A 540 25.37 35.41 7.93
N ARG A 541 25.69 34.45 7.06
CA ARG A 541 26.68 33.41 7.37
C ARG A 541 28.10 33.95 7.51
N LYS A 542 28.44 35.02 6.77
CA LYS A 542 29.75 35.68 6.88
C LYS A 542 29.91 36.44 8.20
N THR A 543 28.81 36.85 8.83
CA THR A 543 28.84 37.56 10.11
C THR A 543 28.93 36.63 11.32
N HIS A 544 28.87 35.29 11.14
CA HIS A 544 28.88 34.25 12.18
C HIS A 544 27.84 34.39 13.32
N ASP A 545 26.94 35.36 13.21
CA ASP A 545 25.87 35.66 14.15
C ASP A 545 24.68 34.70 13.94
N LYS A 546 24.42 33.85 14.94
CA LYS A 546 23.36 32.85 14.89
C LYS A 546 21.96 33.47 14.76
N GLU A 547 21.72 34.65 15.31
CA GLU A 547 20.42 35.31 15.26
C GLU A 547 20.17 35.90 13.89
N LYS A 548 21.15 36.61 13.31
CA LYS A 548 21.06 37.11 11.92
C LYS A 548 20.88 35.99 10.90
N ILE A 549 21.56 34.85 11.09
CA ILE A 549 21.37 33.67 10.24
C ILE A 549 19.95 33.11 10.38
N ARG A 550 19.38 33.09 11.60
CA ARG A 550 18.02 32.62 11.86
C ARG A 550 16.99 33.56 11.23
N ALA A 551 17.16 34.88 11.40
CA ALA A 551 16.30 35.91 10.81
C ALA A 551 16.31 35.84 9.27
N ALA A 552 17.49 35.76 8.64
CA ALA A 552 17.60 35.65 7.19
C ALA A 552 16.98 34.35 6.64
N LYS A 553 17.08 33.23 7.38
CA LYS A 553 16.39 31.98 7.03
C LYS A 553 14.87 32.12 7.16
N ALA A 554 14.39 32.81 8.20
CA ALA A 554 12.97 33.05 8.40
C ALA A 554 12.38 33.95 7.29
N ALA A 555 13.08 35.03 6.92
CA ALA A 555 12.69 35.91 5.82
C ALA A 555 12.61 35.17 4.47
N TYR A 556 13.62 34.34 4.16
CA TYR A 556 13.59 33.47 2.98
C TYR A 556 12.42 32.49 2.98
N GLN A 557 12.10 31.92 4.15
CA GLN A 557 10.96 31.01 4.27
C GLN A 557 9.63 31.76 4.09
N ALA A 558 9.48 32.95 4.68
CA ALA A 558 8.30 33.80 4.52
C ALA A 558 8.06 34.18 3.05
N GLN A 559 9.11 34.52 2.29
CA GLN A 559 9.00 34.78 0.84
C GLN A 559 8.52 33.54 0.06
N ARG A 560 8.94 32.33 0.47
CA ARG A 560 8.46 31.09 -0.16
C ARG A 560 7.00 30.82 0.19
N ASP A 561 6.63 30.98 1.46
CA ASP A 561 5.27 30.78 1.94
C ASP A 561 4.32 31.78 1.26
N TYR A 562 4.75 33.03 1.08
CA TYR A 562 4.04 34.07 0.31
C TYR A 562 3.75 33.63 -1.13
N ASN A 563 4.76 33.15 -1.86
CA ASN A 563 4.57 32.66 -3.23
C ASN A 563 3.68 31.41 -3.29
N GLU A 564 3.77 30.56 -2.28
CA GLU A 564 2.93 29.37 -2.14
C GLU A 564 1.46 29.75 -1.99
N LYS A 565 1.15 30.75 -1.15
CA LYS A 565 -0.21 31.31 -1.03
C LYS A 565 -0.75 31.84 -2.36
N ILE A 566 0.04 32.61 -3.10
CA ILE A 566 -0.35 33.12 -4.43
C ILE A 566 -0.66 31.98 -5.40
N ALA A 567 0.15 30.93 -5.40
CA ALA A 567 -0.07 29.80 -6.29
C ALA A 567 -1.31 28.99 -5.90
N ILE A 568 -1.56 28.76 -4.61
CA ILE A 568 -2.77 28.08 -4.11
C ILE A 568 -4.01 28.92 -4.40
N ALA A 569 -3.93 30.24 -4.19
CA ALA A 569 -5.02 31.18 -4.40
C ALA A 569 -5.64 31.07 -5.80
N LYS A 570 -4.82 30.89 -6.83
CA LYS A 570 -5.29 30.70 -8.21
C LYS A 570 -6.20 29.49 -8.37
N TYR A 571 -5.84 28.35 -7.77
CA TYR A 571 -6.65 27.13 -7.83
C TYR A 571 -7.96 27.28 -7.04
N VAL A 572 -7.90 27.97 -5.91
CA VAL A 572 -9.07 28.19 -5.05
C VAL A 572 -10.07 29.10 -5.73
N VAL A 573 -9.64 30.25 -6.25
CA VAL A 573 -10.53 31.19 -6.95
C VAL A 573 -11.09 30.56 -8.22
N GLU A 574 -10.27 29.84 -9.00
CA GLU A 574 -10.74 29.08 -10.16
C GLU A 574 -11.81 28.04 -9.80
N GLU A 575 -11.74 27.43 -8.61
CA GLU A 575 -12.76 26.49 -8.14
C GLU A 575 -14.03 27.19 -7.65
N VAL A 576 -13.91 28.26 -6.88
CA VAL A 576 -15.06 29.00 -6.33
C VAL A 576 -15.87 29.63 -7.47
N ASP A 577 -15.19 30.24 -8.43
CA ASP A 577 -15.80 30.95 -9.56
C ASP A 577 -15.98 30.03 -10.79
N LYS A 578 -15.80 28.71 -10.63
CA LYS A 578 -15.78 27.77 -11.77
C LYS A 578 -17.06 27.82 -12.61
N PHE A 579 -18.20 28.10 -11.97
CA PHE A 579 -19.51 28.17 -12.61
C PHE A 579 -19.70 29.44 -13.45
N ASP A 580 -18.86 30.46 -13.28
CA ASP A 580 -18.87 31.66 -14.11
C ASP A 580 -18.06 31.48 -15.41
N SER A 581 -17.26 30.41 -15.50
CA SER A 581 -16.45 30.14 -16.68
C SER A 581 -17.32 29.79 -17.90
N PRO A 582 -17.00 30.29 -19.12
CA PRO A 582 -17.75 29.97 -20.33
C PRO A 582 -17.86 28.46 -20.62
N GLU A 583 -16.80 27.70 -20.29
CA GLU A 583 -16.77 26.26 -20.47
C GLU A 583 -17.75 25.53 -19.54
N MET A 584 -17.85 25.97 -18.28
CA MET A 584 -18.78 25.40 -17.31
C MET A 584 -20.23 25.79 -17.64
N GLN A 585 -20.45 27.02 -18.10
CA GLN A 585 -21.77 27.47 -18.57
C GLN A 585 -22.29 26.60 -19.74
N GLU A 586 -21.41 26.16 -20.65
CA GLU A 586 -21.79 25.21 -21.70
C GLU A 586 -22.13 23.81 -21.12
N GLU A 587 -21.38 23.34 -20.13
CA GLU A 587 -21.69 22.08 -19.42
C GLU A 587 -23.04 22.15 -18.71
N LEU A 588 -23.35 23.29 -18.07
CA LEU A 588 -24.62 23.54 -17.42
C LEU A 588 -25.78 23.57 -18.41
N ARG A 589 -25.62 24.19 -19.58
CA ARG A 589 -26.65 24.15 -20.64
C ARG A 589 -26.96 22.72 -21.06
N TYR A 590 -25.92 21.90 -21.23
CA TYR A 590 -26.12 20.49 -21.52
C TYR A 590 -26.78 19.75 -20.37
N ALA A 591 -26.29 19.93 -19.14
CA ALA A 591 -26.85 19.27 -17.96
C ALA A 591 -28.33 19.62 -17.78
N ASN A 592 -28.70 20.89 -17.93
CA ASN A 592 -30.09 21.35 -17.91
C ASN A 592 -30.93 20.68 -19.00
N HIS A 593 -30.42 20.61 -20.24
CA HIS A 593 -31.11 19.94 -21.33
C HIS A 593 -31.36 18.45 -21.05
N VAL A 594 -30.35 17.74 -20.53
CA VAL A 594 -30.46 16.31 -20.17
C VAL A 594 -31.39 16.10 -18.98
N TYR A 595 -31.29 16.96 -17.96
CA TYR A 595 -32.09 16.85 -16.76
C TYR A 595 -33.57 17.14 -17.04
N ALA A 596 -33.86 18.15 -17.87
CA ALA A 596 -35.21 18.48 -18.33
C ALA A 596 -35.83 17.37 -19.19
N ALA A 597 -35.02 16.65 -19.97
CA ALA A 597 -35.48 15.48 -20.73
C ALA A 597 -35.91 14.30 -19.83
N GLY A 598 -35.46 14.27 -18.58
CA GLY A 598 -35.74 13.18 -17.64
C GLY A 598 -35.05 11.86 -18.02
N LEU A 599 -35.31 10.80 -17.25
CA LEU A 599 -34.72 9.48 -17.48
C LEU A 599 -35.20 8.83 -18.79
N ASP A 600 -36.49 8.97 -19.12
CA ASP A 600 -37.06 8.39 -20.34
C ASP A 600 -36.67 9.15 -21.61
N GLY A 601 -36.52 10.48 -21.54
CA GLY A 601 -36.07 11.30 -22.67
C GLY A 601 -34.63 11.05 -23.10
N LEU A 602 -33.85 10.27 -22.33
CA LEU A 602 -32.52 9.80 -22.73
C LEU A 602 -32.54 8.92 -23.99
N LYS A 603 -33.68 8.26 -24.30
CA LYS A 603 -33.85 7.47 -25.52
C LYS A 603 -33.70 8.35 -26.77
N ASP A 604 -34.23 9.57 -26.69
CA ASP A 604 -34.29 10.52 -27.79
C ASP A 604 -33.13 11.53 -27.77
N LEU A 605 -32.49 11.73 -26.61
CA LEU A 605 -31.36 12.65 -26.42
C LEU A 605 -30.25 12.50 -27.48
N HIS A 606 -30.10 13.47 -28.38
CA HIS A 606 -29.03 13.44 -29.38
C HIS A 606 -28.34 14.80 -29.48
N THR A 607 -27.07 14.85 -29.09
CA THR A 607 -26.31 16.11 -29.12
C THR A 607 -25.30 16.14 -30.25
N ILE A 608 -24.48 15.10 -30.39
CA ILE A 608 -23.54 14.92 -31.50
C ILE A 608 -23.25 13.43 -31.72
N SER A 609 -23.05 13.02 -32.97
CA SER A 609 -22.62 11.65 -33.27
C SER A 609 -21.14 11.43 -32.91
N VAL A 610 -20.76 10.19 -32.59
CA VAL A 610 -19.34 9.85 -32.34
C VAL A 610 -18.47 10.13 -33.58
N ALA A 611 -19.03 10.00 -34.79
CA ALA A 611 -18.33 10.27 -36.03
C ALA A 611 -18.06 11.77 -36.21
N ASP A 612 -19.05 12.62 -35.93
CA ASP A 612 -18.92 14.07 -36.08
C ASP A 612 -18.06 14.68 -34.97
N ALA A 613 -18.17 14.18 -33.73
CA ALA A 613 -17.25 14.53 -32.65
C ALA A 613 -15.80 14.18 -33.00
N ARG A 614 -15.55 13.08 -33.74
CA ARG A 614 -14.20 12.74 -34.22
C ARG A 614 -13.71 13.65 -35.35
N ARG A 615 -14.59 14.29 -36.10
CA ARG A 615 -14.27 15.23 -37.19
C ARG A 615 -13.96 16.64 -36.71
N MET A 616 -14.23 16.95 -35.44
CA MET A 616 -13.89 18.25 -34.84
C MET A 616 -12.39 18.60 -35.00
N PRO A 617 -12.05 19.91 -35.03
CA PRO A 617 -10.67 20.38 -35.11
C PRO A 617 -9.74 19.77 -34.05
N LYS A 618 -8.45 19.66 -34.37
CA LYS A 618 -7.42 19.01 -33.53
C LYS A 618 -6.06 19.73 -33.55
N LYS A 619 -6.01 20.98 -34.00
CA LYS A 619 -4.77 21.73 -34.21
C LYS A 619 -4.28 22.33 -32.89
N THR A 620 -5.14 22.97 -32.12
CA THR A 620 -4.78 23.57 -30.82
C THR A 620 -4.99 22.61 -29.64
N LYS A 621 -4.39 22.92 -28.48
CA LYS A 621 -4.58 22.14 -27.25
C LYS A 621 -6.04 22.19 -26.76
N ALA A 622 -6.66 23.38 -26.83
CA ALA A 622 -8.06 23.59 -26.49
C ALA A 622 -8.99 22.79 -27.43
N GLU A 623 -8.75 22.83 -28.75
CA GLU A 623 -9.50 22.02 -29.71
C GLU A 623 -9.39 20.52 -29.43
N LYS A 624 -8.19 20.02 -29.09
CA LYS A 624 -7.99 18.62 -28.71
C LYS A 624 -8.78 18.24 -27.45
N GLN A 625 -8.84 19.13 -26.45
CA GLN A 625 -9.60 18.92 -25.21
C GLN A 625 -11.10 18.91 -25.48
N LEU A 626 -11.61 19.89 -26.21
CA LEU A 626 -13.02 19.97 -26.59
C LEU A 626 -13.45 18.75 -27.41
N ARG A 627 -12.65 18.38 -28.43
CA ARG A 627 -12.87 17.17 -29.23
C ARG A 627 -12.94 15.92 -28.36
N LYS A 628 -12.02 15.76 -27.40
CA LYS A 628 -12.02 14.62 -26.47
C LYS A 628 -13.30 14.60 -25.62
N LYS A 629 -13.71 15.74 -25.09
CA LYS A 629 -14.93 15.91 -24.28
C LYS A 629 -16.19 15.55 -25.07
N MET A 630 -16.33 16.06 -26.30
CA MET A 630 -17.47 15.75 -27.18
C MET A 630 -17.51 14.27 -27.58
N ILE A 631 -16.36 13.64 -27.81
CA ILE A 631 -16.30 12.18 -28.05
C ILE A 631 -16.75 11.39 -26.82
N GLU A 632 -16.35 11.79 -25.61
CA GLU A 632 -16.77 11.12 -24.38
C GLU A 632 -18.28 11.27 -24.15
N ARG A 633 -18.84 12.46 -24.40
CA ARG A 633 -20.28 12.72 -24.34
C ARG A 633 -21.07 11.88 -25.33
N ALA A 634 -20.69 11.92 -26.61
CA ALA A 634 -21.35 11.14 -27.67
C ALA A 634 -21.32 9.63 -27.40
N LYS A 635 -20.19 9.12 -26.87
CA LYS A 635 -20.09 7.71 -26.45
C LYS A 635 -21.00 7.40 -25.27
N GLY A 636 -21.07 8.29 -24.29
CA GLY A 636 -21.95 8.16 -23.13
C GLY A 636 -23.42 8.12 -23.51
N GLU A 637 -23.86 9.03 -24.37
CA GLU A 637 -25.23 9.07 -24.92
C GLU A 637 -25.54 7.79 -25.72
N ALA A 638 -24.63 7.37 -26.60
CA ALA A 638 -24.82 6.14 -27.39
C ALA A 638 -24.88 4.87 -26.51
N GLU A 639 -24.05 4.79 -25.48
CA GLU A 639 -24.06 3.68 -24.51
C GLU A 639 -25.37 3.68 -23.70
N ALA A 640 -25.81 4.85 -23.22
CA ALA A 640 -27.08 5.00 -22.52
C ALA A 640 -28.28 4.55 -23.37
N LYS A 641 -28.40 5.04 -24.61
CA LYS A 641 -29.46 4.63 -25.54
C LYS A 641 -29.48 3.13 -25.78
N LYS A 642 -28.31 2.53 -26.01
CA LYS A 642 -28.19 1.08 -26.21
C LYS A 642 -28.65 0.30 -24.97
N MET A 643 -28.29 0.77 -23.78
CA MET A 643 -28.69 0.12 -22.53
C MET A 643 -30.19 0.29 -22.25
N LEU A 644 -30.76 1.46 -22.53
CA LEU A 644 -32.20 1.72 -22.42
C LEU A 644 -33.01 0.84 -23.36
N ALA A 645 -32.64 0.77 -24.64
CA ALA A 645 -33.32 -0.09 -25.62
C ALA A 645 -33.26 -1.57 -25.24
N LYS A 646 -32.16 -2.02 -24.63
CA LYS A 646 -31.96 -3.43 -24.28
C LYS A 646 -32.63 -3.85 -22.97
N HIS A 647 -32.57 -3.02 -21.94
CA HIS A 647 -32.96 -3.40 -20.57
C HIS A 647 -34.20 -2.66 -20.05
N TYR A 648 -34.56 -1.53 -20.66
CA TYR A 648 -35.66 -0.65 -20.24
C TYR A 648 -36.58 -0.24 -21.41
N PRO A 649 -37.13 -1.21 -22.18
CA PRO A 649 -37.98 -0.90 -23.33
C PRO A 649 -39.23 -0.12 -22.90
N ASN A 650 -39.80 -0.44 -21.74
CA ASN A 650 -41.06 0.13 -21.23
C ASN A 650 -40.88 1.38 -20.36
N GLY A 651 -39.65 1.87 -20.20
CA GLY A 651 -39.34 3.04 -19.36
C GLY A 651 -38.31 2.72 -18.27
N ILE A 652 -37.66 3.75 -17.74
CA ILE A 652 -36.63 3.65 -16.70
C ILE A 652 -37.01 4.52 -15.50
N GLU A 653 -37.09 3.89 -14.33
CA GLU A 653 -37.31 4.58 -13.06
C GLU A 653 -36.00 4.68 -12.25
N MET A 654 -35.98 5.61 -11.29
CA MET A 654 -34.86 5.76 -10.38
C MET A 654 -34.69 4.49 -9.53
N PHE A 655 -33.48 3.94 -9.49
CA PHE A 655 -33.23 2.73 -8.72
C PHE A 655 -33.38 2.97 -7.21
N ASP A 656 -34.21 2.16 -6.53
CA ASP A 656 -34.38 2.22 -5.09
C ASP A 656 -33.18 1.61 -4.34
N MET A 657 -32.42 2.46 -3.67
CA MET A 657 -31.26 2.06 -2.88
C MET A 657 -31.63 1.29 -1.60
N GLN A 658 -32.86 1.45 -1.08
CA GLN A 658 -33.29 0.77 0.14
C GLN A 658 -33.33 -0.75 0.01
N VAL A 659 -33.43 -1.26 -1.22
CA VAL A 659 -33.31 -2.69 -1.53
C VAL A 659 -31.99 -3.24 -0.99
N PHE A 660 -30.88 -2.53 -1.16
CA PHE A 660 -29.59 -2.96 -0.63
C PHE A 660 -29.57 -2.97 0.89
N THR A 661 -30.10 -1.93 1.54
CA THR A 661 -30.16 -1.83 3.00
C THR A 661 -30.88 -3.04 3.58
N LYS A 662 -32.08 -3.36 3.09
CA LYS A 662 -32.88 -4.51 3.54
C LYS A 662 -32.15 -5.84 3.33
N LEU A 663 -31.53 -6.03 2.17
CA LEU A 663 -30.81 -7.26 1.85
C LEU A 663 -29.55 -7.44 2.71
N PHE A 664 -28.82 -6.36 3.01
CA PHE A 664 -27.64 -6.42 3.87
C PHE A 664 -28.02 -6.65 5.34
N GLU A 665 -29.05 -5.98 5.85
CA GLU A 665 -29.61 -6.24 7.19
C GLU A 665 -30.07 -7.70 7.33
N THR A 666 -30.70 -8.24 6.29
CA THR A 666 -31.12 -9.66 6.26
C THR A 666 -29.90 -10.60 6.27
N ASP A 667 -28.84 -10.32 5.50
CA ASP A 667 -27.59 -11.12 5.55
C ASP A 667 -26.95 -11.07 6.94
N ASP A 668 -27.02 -9.91 7.59
CA ASP A 668 -26.49 -9.73 8.94
C ASP A 668 -27.29 -10.48 10.00
N ALA A 669 -28.62 -10.41 9.95
CA ALA A 669 -29.50 -11.16 10.85
C ALA A 669 -29.34 -12.69 10.66
N LEU A 670 -29.27 -13.18 9.43
CA LEU A 670 -29.03 -14.59 9.13
C LEU A 670 -27.69 -15.06 9.70
N GLU A 671 -26.64 -14.25 9.59
CA GLU A 671 -25.34 -14.65 10.10
C GLU A 671 -25.21 -14.55 11.62
N ALA A 672 -25.91 -13.62 12.27
CA ALA A 672 -26.04 -13.58 13.72
C ALA A 672 -26.67 -14.89 14.23
N LYS A 673 -27.80 -15.30 13.65
CA LYS A 673 -28.44 -16.60 13.94
C LYS A 673 -27.51 -17.79 13.69
N ARG A 674 -26.72 -17.77 12.60
CA ARG A 674 -25.71 -18.81 12.33
C ARG A 674 -24.70 -18.95 13.47
N ASN A 675 -24.21 -17.82 13.99
CA ASN A 675 -23.22 -17.81 15.05
C ASN A 675 -23.80 -18.36 16.36
N GLU A 676 -25.03 -17.97 16.71
CA GLU A 676 -25.76 -18.52 17.85
C GLU A 676 -25.92 -20.05 17.75
N LEU A 677 -26.27 -20.56 16.57
CA LEU A 677 -26.39 -21.99 16.32
C LEU A 677 -25.04 -22.73 16.42
N ILE A 678 -23.93 -22.11 15.99
CA ILE A 678 -22.59 -22.69 16.15
C ILE A 678 -22.21 -22.80 17.64
N GLU A 679 -22.56 -21.80 18.44
CA GLU A 679 -22.36 -21.83 19.89
C GLU A 679 -23.20 -22.90 20.55
N ALA A 680 -24.50 -22.95 20.22
CA ALA A 680 -25.41 -23.98 20.68
C ALA A 680 -24.91 -25.39 20.31
N ARG A 681 -24.34 -25.56 19.10
CA ARG A 681 -23.73 -26.81 18.67
C ARG A 681 -22.50 -27.16 19.50
N THR A 682 -21.66 -26.17 19.83
CA THR A 682 -20.46 -26.37 20.66
C THR A 682 -20.84 -26.74 22.09
N ALA A 683 -21.89 -26.11 22.64
CA ALA A 683 -22.45 -26.47 23.95
C ALA A 683 -23.04 -27.89 23.94
N ALA A 684 -23.82 -28.26 22.92
CA ALA A 684 -24.37 -29.60 22.74
C ALA A 684 -23.28 -30.67 22.56
N GLN A 685 -22.15 -30.33 21.91
CA GLN A 685 -20.97 -31.19 21.82
C GLN A 685 -20.33 -31.45 23.18
N LYS A 686 -20.15 -30.41 24.00
CA LYS A 686 -19.64 -30.55 25.37
C LYS A 686 -20.59 -31.39 26.24
N ALA A 687 -21.91 -31.23 26.04
CA ALA A 687 -22.94 -31.99 26.74
C ALA A 687 -23.16 -33.42 26.18
N LYS A 688 -22.46 -33.81 25.09
CA LYS A 688 -22.63 -35.08 24.37
C LYS A 688 -24.06 -35.35 23.87
N ASP A 689 -24.90 -34.33 23.73
CA ASP A 689 -26.26 -34.45 23.22
C ASP A 689 -26.26 -34.60 21.70
N LYS A 690 -26.49 -35.83 21.21
CA LYS A 690 -26.47 -36.14 19.78
C LYS A 690 -27.74 -35.72 19.03
N GLU A 691 -28.89 -35.63 19.70
CA GLU A 691 -30.14 -35.25 19.05
C GLU A 691 -30.18 -33.74 18.81
N ARG A 692 -29.79 -32.94 19.81
CA ARG A 692 -29.66 -31.50 19.64
C ARG A 692 -28.60 -31.12 18.60
N GLN A 693 -27.52 -31.91 18.50
CA GLN A 693 -26.52 -31.74 17.43
C GLN A 693 -27.10 -31.97 16.02
N LYS A 694 -27.98 -32.96 15.84
CA LYS A 694 -28.64 -33.23 14.55
C LYS A 694 -29.65 -32.15 14.19
N GLU A 695 -30.41 -31.68 15.17
CA GLU A 695 -31.39 -30.58 15.01
C GLU A 695 -30.69 -29.30 14.57
N ILE A 696 -29.65 -28.87 15.30
CA ILE A 696 -28.84 -27.70 14.96
C ILE A 696 -28.17 -27.87 13.58
N ALA A 697 -27.75 -29.09 13.21
CA ALA A 697 -27.21 -29.35 11.88
C ALA A 697 -28.26 -29.16 10.76
N ARG A 698 -29.55 -29.44 11.02
CA ARG A 698 -30.64 -29.17 10.06
C ARG A 698 -30.91 -27.67 9.96
N GLU A 699 -30.99 -26.96 11.08
CA GLU A 699 -31.17 -25.50 11.12
C GLU A 699 -30.01 -24.75 10.44
N LEU A 700 -28.77 -25.21 10.63
CA LEU A 700 -27.62 -24.65 9.92
C LEU A 700 -27.72 -24.87 8.40
N ARG A 701 -28.30 -25.99 7.95
CA ARG A 701 -28.51 -26.25 6.51
C ARG A 701 -29.60 -25.35 5.93
N THR A 702 -30.72 -25.15 6.62
CA THR A 702 -31.79 -24.25 6.15
C THR A 702 -31.28 -22.82 6.09
N LEU A 703 -30.61 -22.36 7.14
CA LEU A 703 -30.05 -21.03 7.22
C LEU A 703 -28.95 -20.79 6.16
N THR A 704 -28.19 -21.82 5.81
CA THR A 704 -27.24 -21.74 4.68
C THR A 704 -27.95 -21.52 3.34
N ARG A 705 -29.10 -22.17 3.11
CA ARG A 705 -29.90 -21.98 1.89
C ARG A 705 -30.54 -20.59 1.84
N GLU A 706 -31.10 -20.11 2.94
CA GLU A 706 -31.67 -18.76 3.05
C GLU A 706 -30.60 -17.70 2.75
N ARG A 707 -29.40 -17.86 3.32
CA ARG A 707 -28.28 -16.96 3.04
C ARG A 707 -27.84 -17.02 1.58
N GLN A 708 -27.80 -18.20 0.96
CA GLN A 708 -27.49 -18.33 -0.47
C GLN A 708 -28.54 -17.64 -1.35
N ALA A 709 -29.83 -17.74 -0.99
CA ALA A 709 -30.90 -17.04 -1.68
C ALA A 709 -30.76 -15.51 -1.54
N ASN A 710 -30.50 -15.02 -0.33
CA ASN A 710 -30.26 -13.58 -0.09
C ASN A 710 -29.02 -13.07 -0.85
N GLN A 711 -27.93 -13.84 -0.87
CA GLN A 711 -26.74 -13.51 -1.68
C GLN A 711 -27.03 -13.46 -3.18
N LYS A 712 -27.91 -14.34 -3.68
CA LYS A 712 -28.36 -14.29 -5.07
C LYS A 712 -29.13 -13.00 -5.35
N GLN A 713 -30.04 -12.61 -4.45
CA GLN A 713 -30.78 -11.34 -4.55
C GLN A 713 -29.86 -10.12 -4.49
N ILE A 714 -28.85 -10.10 -3.62
CA ILE A 714 -27.82 -9.04 -3.58
C ILE A 714 -27.10 -8.95 -4.94
N LYS A 715 -26.74 -10.09 -5.54
CA LYS A 715 -26.08 -10.11 -6.85
C LYS A 715 -27.01 -9.61 -7.97
N GLU A 716 -28.29 -9.99 -7.93
CA GLU A 716 -29.31 -9.52 -8.88
C GLU A 716 -29.54 -8.01 -8.74
N ALA A 717 -29.70 -7.50 -7.52
CA ALA A 717 -29.82 -6.07 -7.23
C ALA A 717 -28.57 -5.29 -7.67
N SER A 718 -27.37 -5.82 -7.42
CA SER A 718 -26.10 -5.22 -7.88
C SER A 718 -26.00 -5.17 -9.40
N ASN A 719 -26.42 -6.23 -10.09
CA ASN A 719 -26.48 -6.25 -11.55
C ASN A 719 -27.51 -5.26 -12.10
N ALA A 720 -28.70 -5.20 -11.51
CA ALA A 720 -29.77 -4.27 -11.89
C ALA A 720 -29.33 -2.82 -11.69
N TYR A 721 -28.73 -2.50 -10.53
CA TYR A 721 -28.15 -1.19 -10.27
C TYR A 721 -27.04 -0.83 -11.27
N SER A 722 -26.18 -1.79 -11.63
CA SER A 722 -25.14 -1.57 -12.65
C SER A 722 -25.73 -1.28 -14.03
N GLN A 723 -26.82 -1.95 -14.41
CA GLN A 723 -27.53 -1.70 -15.66
C GLN A 723 -28.18 -0.32 -15.64
N PHE A 724 -28.87 0.01 -14.55
CA PHE A 724 -29.47 1.33 -14.32
C PHE A 724 -28.42 2.43 -14.42
N ASN A 725 -27.31 2.33 -13.69
CA ASN A 725 -26.27 3.36 -13.67
C ASN A 725 -25.67 3.60 -15.07
N ARG A 726 -25.53 2.57 -15.89
CA ARG A 726 -25.06 2.72 -17.29
C ARG A 726 -26.11 3.36 -18.20
N ALA A 727 -27.38 3.01 -18.02
CA ALA A 727 -28.49 3.57 -18.78
C ALA A 727 -28.76 5.03 -18.42
N ALA A 728 -28.77 5.35 -17.12
CA ALA A 728 -29.06 6.67 -16.57
C ALA A 728 -27.82 7.58 -16.46
N ARG A 729 -26.63 7.12 -16.87
CA ARG A 729 -25.36 7.82 -16.64
C ARG A 729 -25.36 9.30 -17.05
N PRO A 730 -25.87 9.68 -18.24
CA PRO A 730 -25.91 11.10 -18.63
C PRO A 730 -26.78 11.93 -17.68
N TYR A 731 -27.93 11.40 -17.28
CA TYR A 731 -28.85 12.04 -16.34
C TYR A 731 -28.26 12.15 -14.93
N LEU A 732 -27.64 11.08 -14.41
CA LEU A 732 -27.00 11.10 -13.09
C LEU A 732 -25.85 12.11 -13.03
N ASN A 733 -25.04 12.21 -14.08
CA ASN A 733 -23.99 13.21 -14.18
C ASN A 733 -24.55 14.63 -14.27
N ALA A 734 -25.62 14.83 -15.05
CA ALA A 734 -26.30 16.12 -15.18
C ALA A 734 -26.89 16.57 -13.84
N LYS A 735 -27.65 15.69 -13.16
CA LYS A 735 -28.19 15.94 -11.82
C LYS A 735 -27.09 16.33 -10.84
N LYS A 736 -25.99 15.55 -10.80
CA LYS A 736 -24.85 15.83 -9.91
C LYS A 736 -24.25 17.22 -10.17
N LEU A 737 -24.08 17.61 -11.43
CA LEU A 737 -23.54 18.92 -11.78
C LEU A 737 -24.48 20.07 -11.39
N LEU A 738 -25.80 19.90 -11.60
CA LEU A 738 -26.80 20.90 -11.23
C LEU A 738 -26.91 21.07 -9.71
N THR A 739 -26.92 19.97 -8.95
CA THR A 739 -26.86 20.03 -7.48
C THR A 739 -25.57 20.69 -7.01
N GLN A 740 -24.44 20.44 -7.68
CA GLN A 740 -23.19 21.13 -7.35
C GLN A 740 -23.29 22.64 -7.62
N GLN A 741 -23.93 23.06 -8.71
CA GLN A 741 -24.17 24.49 -8.99
C GLN A 741 -25.04 25.13 -7.91
N GLU A 742 -26.13 24.48 -7.54
CA GLU A 742 -27.03 24.92 -6.47
C GLU A 742 -26.27 25.11 -5.15
N ASN A 743 -25.51 24.11 -4.71
CA ASN A 743 -24.71 24.20 -3.49
C ASN A 743 -23.71 25.39 -3.52
N TYR A 744 -23.08 25.65 -4.66
CA TYR A 744 -22.15 26.78 -4.80
C TYR A 744 -22.85 28.14 -4.83
N SER A 745 -24.12 28.20 -5.28
CA SER A 745 -24.90 29.43 -5.28
C SER A 745 -25.22 29.94 -3.87
N HIS A 746 -25.20 29.05 -2.86
CA HIS A 746 -25.35 29.40 -1.45
C HIS A 746 -24.07 29.93 -0.79
N TYR A 747 -23.03 30.28 -1.55
CA TYR A 747 -21.77 30.78 -0.99
C TYR A 747 -21.96 31.99 -0.06
N ASP A 748 -22.78 32.96 -0.45
CA ASP A 748 -23.02 34.17 0.36
C ASP A 748 -23.78 33.84 1.66
N GLU A 749 -24.69 32.87 1.64
CA GLU A 749 -25.41 32.39 2.83
C GLU A 749 -24.46 31.65 3.79
N ILE A 750 -23.60 30.78 3.26
CA ILE A 750 -22.56 30.10 4.05
C ILE A 750 -21.65 31.14 4.71
N LYS A 751 -21.23 32.15 3.94
CA LYS A 751 -20.36 33.23 4.43
C LYS A 751 -21.04 34.09 5.50
N ALA A 752 -22.34 34.34 5.41
CA ALA A 752 -23.06 35.07 6.45
C ALA A 752 -23.01 34.38 7.81
N SER A 753 -22.99 33.04 7.84
CA SER A 753 -22.90 32.26 9.08
C SER A 753 -21.47 32.11 9.64
N TYR A 754 -20.46 32.60 8.93
CA TYR A 754 -19.03 32.40 9.26
C TYR A 754 -18.64 32.96 10.63
N GLU A 755 -19.00 34.20 10.95
CA GLU A 755 -18.58 34.81 12.23
C GLU A 755 -19.19 34.09 13.44
N GLU A 756 -20.45 33.66 13.32
CA GLU A 756 -21.12 32.88 14.36
C GLU A 756 -20.50 31.47 14.49
N ALA A 757 -20.24 30.80 13.35
CA ALA A 757 -19.57 29.50 13.32
C ALA A 757 -18.15 29.57 13.90
N LYS A 758 -17.41 30.65 13.62
CA LYS A 758 -16.08 30.92 14.17
C LYS A 758 -16.12 31.10 15.68
N ALA A 759 -17.10 31.83 16.20
CA ALA A 759 -17.29 31.98 17.64
C ALA A 759 -17.63 30.63 18.30
N ARG A 760 -18.54 29.84 17.71
CA ARG A 760 -18.90 28.50 18.20
C ARG A 760 -17.72 27.53 18.15
N PHE A 761 -16.97 27.51 17.05
CA PHE A 761 -15.79 26.68 16.89
C PHE A 761 -14.67 27.06 17.86
N ALA A 762 -14.42 28.35 18.08
CA ALA A 762 -13.46 28.83 19.06
C ALA A 762 -13.87 28.43 20.49
N ALA A 763 -15.16 28.57 20.83
CA ALA A 763 -15.70 28.13 22.12
C ALA A 763 -15.56 26.61 22.31
N GLN A 764 -15.87 25.82 21.27
CA GLN A 764 -15.72 24.38 21.28
C GLN A 764 -14.26 23.96 21.42
N THR A 765 -13.35 24.59 20.67
CA THR A 765 -11.90 24.31 20.76
C THR A 765 -11.34 24.66 22.13
N ALA A 766 -11.79 25.78 22.72
CA ALA A 766 -11.41 26.16 24.08
C ALA A 766 -11.95 25.16 25.12
N ALA A 767 -13.20 24.73 24.97
CA ALA A 767 -13.81 23.70 25.82
C ALA A 767 -13.08 22.36 25.70
N ASP A 768 -12.71 21.94 24.49
CA ASP A 768 -11.95 20.72 24.21
C ASP A 768 -10.53 20.81 24.78
N ALA A 769 -9.86 21.96 24.65
CA ALA A 769 -8.55 22.20 25.24
C ALA A 769 -8.61 22.16 26.78
N LEU A 770 -9.62 22.79 27.38
CA LEU A 770 -9.89 22.72 28.82
C LEU A 770 -10.20 21.28 29.26
N ALA A 771 -11.02 20.55 28.52
CA ALA A 771 -11.33 19.15 28.79
C ALA A 771 -10.09 18.25 28.66
N GLN A 772 -9.22 18.50 27.66
CA GLN A 772 -7.94 17.81 27.52
C GLN A 772 -6.98 18.14 28.67
N GLU A 773 -6.94 19.40 29.11
CA GLU A 773 -6.11 19.83 30.23
C GLU A 773 -6.62 19.26 31.57
N GLN A 774 -7.94 19.28 31.80
CA GLN A 774 -8.59 18.64 32.94
C GLN A 774 -8.35 17.13 32.92
N ALA A 775 -8.56 16.47 31.78
CA ALA A 775 -8.26 15.05 31.62
C ALA A 775 -6.77 14.74 31.85
N LYS A 776 -5.86 15.65 31.45
CA LYS A 776 -4.42 15.52 31.74
C LYS A 776 -4.14 15.65 33.24
N LYS A 777 -4.71 16.65 33.92
CA LYS A 777 -4.60 16.84 35.38
C LYS A 777 -5.18 15.66 36.15
N GLU A 778 -6.35 15.13 35.75
CA GLU A 778 -6.93 13.91 36.33
C GLU A 778 -6.04 12.68 36.12
N ARG A 779 -5.41 12.54 34.95
CA ARG A 779 -4.46 11.44 34.67
C ARG A 779 -3.20 11.56 35.54
N GLU A 780 -2.68 12.78 35.72
CA GLU A 780 -1.56 13.05 36.60
C GLU A 780 -1.90 12.77 38.06
N ALA A 781 -3.10 13.14 38.52
CA ALA A 781 -3.60 12.85 39.86
C ALA A 781 -3.84 11.35 40.09
N TYR A 782 -4.42 10.63 39.12
CA TYR A 782 -4.61 9.18 39.20
C TYR A 782 -3.27 8.43 39.22
N ALA A 783 -2.31 8.87 38.39
CA ALA A 783 -0.95 8.33 38.42
C ALA A 783 -0.25 8.60 39.76
N ALA A 784 -0.48 9.76 40.37
CA ALA A 784 0.02 10.08 41.71
C ALA A 784 -0.60 9.16 42.79
N LYS A 785 -1.93 8.96 42.78
CA LYS A 785 -2.61 8.02 43.69
C LYS A 785 -2.06 6.60 43.57
N LEU A 786 -1.89 6.10 42.35
CA LEU A 786 -1.35 4.75 42.15
C LEU A 786 0.11 4.63 42.61
N ARG A 787 0.91 5.70 42.50
CA ARG A 787 2.27 5.75 43.07
C ARG A 787 2.22 5.69 44.59
N GLU A 788 1.26 6.35 45.24
CA GLU A 788 1.07 6.27 46.69
C GLU A 788 0.62 4.88 47.13
N GLU A 789 -0.34 4.27 46.44
CA GLU A 789 -0.78 2.90 46.70
C GLU A 789 0.35 1.89 46.55
N LYS A 790 1.16 2.00 45.48
CA LYS A 790 2.36 1.16 45.30
C LYS A 790 3.40 1.39 46.39
N LYS A 791 3.59 2.63 46.86
CA LYS A 791 4.48 2.94 48.00
C LYS A 791 3.94 2.35 49.30
N ALA A 792 2.63 2.43 49.53
CA ALA A 792 1.96 1.85 50.69
C ALA A 792 2.05 0.31 50.68
N ALA A 793 1.80 -0.32 49.53
CA ALA A 793 1.95 -1.76 49.35
C ALA A 793 3.40 -2.23 49.56
N ARG A 794 4.39 -1.48 49.06
CA ARG A 794 5.82 -1.75 49.31
C ARG A 794 6.19 -1.59 50.79
N LYS A 795 5.65 -0.58 51.49
CA LYS A 795 5.83 -0.42 52.94
C LYS A 795 5.21 -1.59 53.71
N LYS A 796 3.99 -2.01 53.35
CA LYS A 796 3.28 -3.15 53.96
C LYS A 796 4.05 -4.47 53.78
N ASN A 797 4.57 -4.73 52.58
CA ASN A 797 5.40 -5.90 52.29
C ASN A 797 6.77 -5.87 52.98
N ARG A 798 7.34 -4.68 53.27
CA ARG A 798 8.56 -4.56 54.08
C ARG A 798 8.31 -4.77 55.56
N ALA A 799 7.16 -4.33 56.07
CA ALA A 799 6.75 -4.54 57.46
C ALA A 799 6.38 -6.01 57.74
N ALA A 800 5.90 -6.75 56.74
CA ALA A 800 5.61 -8.19 56.87
C ALA A 800 6.86 -9.10 56.72
N LYS A 801 8.02 -8.53 56.38
CA LYS A 801 9.31 -9.24 56.23
C LYS A 801 10.30 -8.95 57.36
N LYS A 802 9.96 -8.03 58.26
CA LYS A 802 10.61 -7.85 59.56
C LYS A 802 9.72 -8.49 60.60
#